data_AF-A0A0D2CDA3-F1
#
_entry.id   AF-A0A0D2CDA3-F1
#
_cell.length_a   1.000
_cell.length_b   1.000
_cell.length_c   1.000
_cell.angle_alpha   90.00
_cell.angle_beta   90.00
_cell.angle_gamma   90.00
#
_symmetry.space_group_name_H-M   'P 1'
#
loop_
_entity.id
_entity.type
_entity.pdbx_description
1 polymer ?
#
loop_
_entity_poly.entity_id
_entity_poly.type
_entity_poly.pdbx_seq_one_letter_code
_entity_poly.pdbx_strand_id
1 'polypeptide(L)'
;MRAIDWVVRQFLEKPSDQKKVIINLGCGYDPIPFQWLAQDRELCTNAKFIDVDFEELMISKREIIRNTPRMKDLLSINAEVPEENGIVFDSKEYVAIGCDLRNPRRLERLLKAVVDLDECLILCLAEVSITYMAAEDSDALIAWTSTLSPDVTFCVLEQQSPDRPDNPFTATMMKHFSKLGTPLRSVLKYPGCHTQTLRFQSAGFHMVETQNLWELWADPRFLSPSQRISLDEVEPFDEWEEFALFASHYAFIIAQTGDEPLIPEQPRSRRASLDSIASDMSTRTVSPYSGLTQFFAYKYTPNPEREGRTHHASAYRIPGEDAIGLHGGTGLQARLSSTSVYASSDYKLQPPSIPPEDIGARCCHTITTLANGQNILIGGRGSPSAPMKDCWLQTGSKWERIHDLPEPRFRHRAAAVVLPDKLYGVVVFGGKTSATKVATDCLLWDKKNGWQVLRSLLKDPMPRFGASFVRLGFNHGLLFGGMRHDGVICQGLWRWRLNIRDNIVAGITFKQSNALDTSAGIWPWLSRLGASYSVIRNELLVIGGVARHGCIPKDYEILTILGSFSAFGEFEKEMELRVACVLPRMDPNIPRPFLIGHSTHRTASAEDRATLIVGGGATCFSFGAYWNPGCWLLYFFEGGDVTPWALVKPTQQKALPAGQGGLKEGSMRPLTPVDCVSLYLEKDFIDILQAGVPKILTCIDIGPCTTKWTPAYLLSKIPASRNIVIHASPNRTMNFQRKDFAYTTMPFHNFIKILDADPQAHMYLRSISSTKPTQVPALFSADWPELADDFILPSTLDFIRRHKFSSPLRISANVNMWLHYDVMANVLFQVRGTRKLILFPPEDIKHLSFPAGSTTSTIDILEPSDNLETEADRLKPIPNTHPYVAILRPGEALFIPPLWAHSGTPLPTTTAAQPKPSDTPSSPLTPATTSVSGDTTVASNAAMDAASLSRINISLNIFFRSLSQSNYAAGRDVYGNRDLAAYEDGRRDVEKIVRRFLGSSNSQTKHHHPCPAASVSTSTNTDAPSATEATTTADQQQQQDRPELGLAESIPKALAKAYLERLADELRERAEKL
;
A
#
# COMPACT_ATOMS: atom_id res chain seq x y z
N MET A 1 1.90 -9.36 21.49
CA MET A 1 2.58 -8.12 21.99
C MET A 1 1.69 -7.33 22.96
N ARG A 2 1.52 -5.98 22.91
CA ARG A 2 1.00 -5.15 24.04
C ARG A 2 -0.27 -5.67 24.75
N ALA A 3 -1.23 -6.27 24.03
CA ALA A 3 -2.41 -6.89 24.64
C ALA A 3 -2.06 -8.07 25.57
N ILE A 4 -1.16 -8.95 25.12
CA ILE A 4 -0.59 -10.05 25.92
C ILE A 4 0.29 -9.50 27.05
N ASP A 5 1.16 -8.52 26.78
CA ASP A 5 2.00 -7.89 27.81
C ASP A 5 1.16 -7.29 28.95
N TRP A 6 -0.02 -6.74 28.64
CA TRP A 6 -0.94 -6.22 29.66
C TRP A 6 -1.47 -7.34 30.57
N VAL A 7 -1.89 -8.48 30.03
CA VAL A 7 -2.36 -9.62 30.83
C VAL A 7 -1.21 -10.24 31.63
N VAL A 8 -0.04 -10.44 31.02
CA VAL A 8 1.16 -10.92 31.73
C VAL A 8 1.51 -9.98 32.87
N ARG A 9 1.47 -8.66 32.66
CA ARG A 9 1.66 -7.65 33.71
C ARG A 9 0.65 -7.82 34.85
N GLN A 10 -0.65 -7.82 34.56
CA GLN A 10 -1.68 -7.97 35.62
C GLN A 10 -1.51 -9.28 36.39
N PHE A 11 -1.15 -10.38 35.72
CA PHE A 11 -0.92 -11.67 36.36
C PHE A 11 0.32 -11.67 37.26
N LEU A 12 1.41 -11.06 36.80
CA LEU A 12 2.63 -10.89 37.59
C LEU A 12 2.46 -9.89 38.75
N GLU A 13 1.60 -8.87 38.61
CA GLU A 13 1.25 -7.89 39.65
C GLU A 13 0.20 -8.40 40.67
N LYS A 14 -0.65 -9.39 40.33
CA LYS A 14 -1.68 -9.97 41.25
C LYS A 14 -1.06 -10.46 42.57
N PRO A 15 -1.41 -9.92 43.75
CA PRO A 15 -0.85 -10.41 45.02
C PRO A 15 -1.20 -11.88 45.28
N SER A 16 -0.21 -12.72 45.59
CA SER A 16 -0.39 -14.10 46.03
C SER A 16 0.89 -14.67 46.61
N ASP A 17 0.77 -15.53 47.63
CA ASP A 17 1.86 -16.32 48.19
C ASP A 17 2.16 -17.59 47.34
N GLN A 18 1.22 -17.99 46.47
CA GLN A 18 1.40 -19.12 45.55
C GLN A 18 2.39 -18.76 44.43
N LYS A 19 3.09 -19.78 43.93
CA LYS A 19 3.99 -19.63 42.79
C LYS A 19 3.19 -19.34 41.51
N LYS A 20 3.75 -18.52 40.62
CA LYS A 20 3.14 -18.17 39.34
C LYS A 20 3.75 -18.96 38.19
N VAL A 21 2.91 -19.46 37.29
CA VAL A 21 3.35 -20.16 36.08
C VAL A 21 2.72 -19.53 34.86
N ILE A 22 3.53 -19.24 33.84
CA ILE A 22 3.04 -18.71 32.55
C ILE A 22 3.35 -19.74 31.48
N ILE A 23 2.33 -20.35 30.89
CA ILE A 23 2.43 -21.42 29.89
C ILE A 23 2.07 -20.85 28.51
N ASN A 24 3.03 -20.72 27.62
CA ASN A 24 2.83 -20.22 26.26
C ASN A 24 2.59 -21.38 25.29
N LEU A 25 1.32 -21.57 24.90
CA LEU A 25 0.84 -22.70 24.11
C LEU A 25 0.98 -22.40 22.61
N GLY A 26 1.95 -23.03 21.95
CA GLY A 26 2.33 -22.73 20.56
C GLY A 26 3.17 -21.46 20.48
N CYS A 27 4.17 -21.37 21.35
CA CYS A 27 4.97 -20.15 21.57
C CYS A 27 5.80 -19.70 20.36
N GLY A 28 6.03 -20.56 19.36
CA GLY A 28 6.97 -20.30 18.28
C GLY A 28 8.30 -19.72 18.79
N TYR A 29 8.75 -18.63 18.16
CA TYR A 29 9.96 -17.89 18.57
C TYR A 29 9.67 -16.67 19.46
N ASP A 30 8.52 -16.61 20.13
CA ASP A 30 8.15 -15.53 21.04
C ASP A 30 9.21 -15.32 22.15
N PRO A 31 9.75 -14.10 22.34
CA PRO A 31 10.71 -13.79 23.39
C PRO A 31 10.09 -13.29 24.71
N ILE A 32 8.76 -13.26 24.88
CA ILE A 32 8.07 -12.75 26.09
C ILE A 32 8.75 -13.14 27.42
N PRO A 33 9.13 -14.42 27.68
CA PRO A 33 9.83 -14.79 28.91
C PRO A 33 11.12 -13.98 29.16
N PHE A 34 11.94 -13.82 28.10
CA PHE A 34 13.20 -13.10 28.15
C PHE A 34 13.01 -11.58 28.19
N GLN A 35 11.94 -11.07 27.58
CA GLN A 35 11.57 -9.66 27.67
C GLN A 35 11.27 -9.28 29.12
N TRP A 36 10.43 -10.08 29.80
CA TRP A 36 10.05 -9.83 31.19
C TRP A 36 11.22 -10.01 32.16
N LEU A 37 11.98 -11.11 32.06
CA LEU A 37 13.18 -11.34 32.88
C LEU A 37 14.26 -10.26 32.72
N ALA A 38 14.32 -9.56 31.58
CA ALA A 38 15.25 -8.47 31.34
C ALA A 38 14.72 -7.09 31.74
N GLN A 39 13.40 -6.87 31.70
CA GLN A 39 12.77 -5.57 32.00
C GLN A 39 12.40 -5.42 33.48
N ASP A 40 11.90 -6.49 34.11
CA ASP A 40 11.35 -6.45 35.48
C ASP A 40 11.61 -7.79 36.21
N ARG A 41 12.89 -8.03 36.55
CA ARG A 41 13.31 -9.29 37.18
C ARG A 41 12.72 -9.48 38.57
N GLU A 42 12.47 -8.40 39.32
CA GLU A 42 11.90 -8.47 40.67
C GLU A 42 10.48 -9.04 40.62
N LEU A 43 9.63 -8.51 39.73
CA LEU A 43 8.27 -9.00 39.51
C LEU A 43 8.22 -10.46 39.03
N CYS A 44 9.27 -10.93 38.32
CA CYS A 44 9.39 -12.32 37.88
C CYS A 44 9.94 -13.29 38.96
N THR A 45 10.33 -12.83 40.16
CA THR A 45 11.05 -13.67 41.14
C THR A 45 10.27 -14.91 41.60
N ASN A 46 8.93 -14.80 41.70
CA ASN A 46 8.04 -15.91 42.05
C ASN A 46 7.32 -16.51 40.82
N ALA A 47 7.87 -16.31 39.61
CA ALA A 47 7.30 -16.80 38.36
C ALA A 47 8.22 -17.82 37.66
N LYS A 48 7.63 -18.82 37.01
CA LYS A 48 8.32 -19.71 36.06
C LYS A 48 7.60 -19.69 34.72
N PHE A 49 8.33 -19.39 33.66
CA PHE A 49 7.82 -19.38 32.28
C PHE A 49 8.00 -20.76 31.64
N ILE A 50 7.01 -21.22 30.88
CA ILE A 50 7.02 -22.51 30.19
C ILE A 50 6.56 -22.28 28.75
N ASP A 51 7.47 -22.42 27.81
CA ASP A 51 7.17 -22.40 26.37
C ASP A 51 6.88 -23.80 25.87
N VAL A 52 5.76 -23.97 25.14
CA VAL A 52 5.34 -25.25 24.56
C VAL A 52 5.14 -25.09 23.06
N ASP A 53 5.78 -25.94 22.26
CA ASP A 53 5.58 -26.04 20.81
C ASP A 53 6.03 -27.43 20.30
N PHE A 54 5.98 -27.67 18.99
CA PHE A 54 6.52 -28.87 18.38
C PHE A 54 8.01 -29.06 18.70
N GLU A 55 8.40 -30.32 18.92
CA GLU A 55 9.70 -30.71 19.46
C GLU A 55 10.89 -30.19 18.63
N GLU A 56 10.81 -30.24 17.31
CA GLU A 56 11.82 -29.69 16.39
C GLU A 56 11.99 -28.15 16.50
N LEU A 57 10.88 -27.43 16.71
CA LEU A 57 10.89 -25.99 16.91
C LEU A 57 11.53 -25.66 18.26
N MET A 58 11.17 -26.37 19.32
CA MET A 58 11.73 -26.13 20.66
C MET A 58 13.21 -26.46 20.74
N ILE A 59 13.69 -27.49 20.03
CA ILE A 59 15.13 -27.77 19.88
C ILE A 59 15.82 -26.58 19.19
N SER A 60 15.22 -26.02 18.14
CA SER A 60 15.75 -24.85 17.44
C SER A 60 15.77 -23.60 18.33
N LYS A 61 14.69 -23.36 19.11
CA LYS A 61 14.59 -22.25 20.08
C LYS A 61 15.64 -22.37 21.18
N ARG A 62 15.88 -23.58 21.71
CA ARG A 62 16.95 -23.86 22.67
C ARG A 62 18.32 -23.45 22.14
N GLU A 63 18.66 -23.81 20.91
CA GLU A 63 19.96 -23.43 20.34
C GLU A 63 20.11 -21.91 20.19
N ILE A 64 19.04 -21.19 19.86
CA ILE A 64 19.05 -19.71 19.84
C ILE A 64 19.33 -19.17 21.26
N ILE A 65 18.63 -19.67 22.28
CA ILE A 65 18.81 -19.25 23.69
C ILE A 65 20.23 -19.51 24.16
N ARG A 66 20.76 -20.73 23.95
CA ARG A 66 22.12 -21.11 24.38
C ARG A 66 23.23 -20.31 23.71
N ASN A 67 23.05 -19.96 22.44
CA ASN A 67 24.02 -19.20 21.64
C ASN A 67 23.84 -17.68 21.73
N THR A 68 22.86 -17.19 22.50
CA THR A 68 22.61 -15.75 22.73
C THR A 68 22.92 -15.39 24.18
N PRO A 69 24.11 -14.82 24.50
CA PRO A 69 24.52 -14.55 25.88
C PRO A 69 23.47 -13.75 26.67
N ARG A 70 22.91 -12.69 26.08
CA ARG A 70 21.86 -11.86 26.71
C ARG A 70 20.57 -12.60 27.10
N MET A 71 20.31 -13.77 26.54
CA MET A 71 19.19 -14.65 26.95
C MET A 71 19.67 -15.68 27.96
N LYS A 72 20.81 -16.33 27.69
CA LYS A 72 21.42 -17.32 28.56
C LYS A 72 21.73 -16.78 29.96
N ASP A 73 22.29 -15.58 30.04
CA ASP A 73 22.74 -14.95 31.29
C ASP A 73 21.58 -14.49 32.19
N LEU A 74 20.33 -14.54 31.69
CA LEU A 74 19.14 -14.34 32.51
C LEU A 74 18.75 -15.60 33.30
N LEU A 75 19.18 -16.79 32.87
CA LEU A 75 18.66 -18.08 33.34
C LEU A 75 19.62 -18.81 34.30
N SER A 76 19.06 -19.30 35.40
CA SER A 76 19.73 -20.16 36.37
C SER A 76 19.56 -21.62 35.96
N ILE A 77 20.54 -22.16 35.22
CA ILE A 77 20.52 -23.54 34.69
C ILE A 77 20.49 -24.55 35.85
N ASN A 78 19.53 -25.48 35.83
CA ASN A 78 19.43 -26.55 36.82
C ASN A 78 20.55 -27.60 36.60
N ALA A 79 21.13 -28.10 37.69
CA ALA A 79 22.23 -29.08 37.62
C ALA A 79 21.76 -30.49 37.20
N GLU A 80 20.49 -30.79 37.43
CA GLU A 80 19.81 -32.02 37.03
C GLU A 80 18.82 -31.67 35.93
N VAL A 81 18.84 -32.42 34.82
CA VAL A 81 17.85 -32.32 33.74
C VAL A 81 16.82 -33.43 33.96
N PRO A 82 15.52 -33.14 33.99
CA PRO A 82 14.48 -34.17 34.13
C PRO A 82 14.63 -35.26 33.06
N GLU A 83 14.51 -36.54 33.44
CA GLU A 83 14.66 -37.68 32.52
C GLU A 83 13.49 -37.81 31.52
N GLU A 84 12.44 -36.98 31.60
CA GLU A 84 11.24 -37.15 30.80
C GLU A 84 11.39 -36.64 29.35
N ASN A 85 11.18 -37.55 28.39
CA ASN A 85 11.38 -37.31 26.97
C ASN A 85 10.37 -36.30 26.38
N GLY A 86 10.82 -35.05 26.25
CA GLY A 86 10.05 -33.90 25.78
C GLY A 86 10.44 -32.58 26.45
N ILE A 87 11.15 -32.61 27.59
CA ILE A 87 11.72 -31.41 28.20
C ILE A 87 13.03 -31.08 27.47
N VAL A 88 13.00 -30.01 26.67
CA VAL A 88 14.09 -29.64 25.76
C VAL A 88 15.12 -28.75 26.43
N PHE A 89 14.69 -27.93 27.40
CA PHE A 89 15.53 -27.06 28.24
C PHE A 89 14.80 -26.79 29.56
N ASP A 90 15.51 -26.78 30.69
CA ASP A 90 14.96 -26.43 32.00
C ASP A 90 15.95 -25.54 32.79
N SER A 91 15.39 -24.64 33.58
CA SER A 91 16.07 -23.68 34.45
C SER A 91 15.10 -23.24 35.54
N LYS A 92 15.59 -22.48 36.53
CA LYS A 92 14.71 -21.95 37.60
C LYS A 92 13.60 -21.06 37.03
N GLU A 93 13.92 -20.20 36.07
CA GLU A 93 13.03 -19.17 35.53
C GLU A 93 12.25 -19.61 34.27
N TYR A 94 12.80 -20.54 33.47
CA TYR A 94 12.28 -20.87 32.13
C TYR A 94 12.37 -22.37 31.77
N VAL A 95 11.37 -22.90 31.07
CA VAL A 95 11.33 -24.25 30.48
C VAL A 95 10.94 -24.19 29.00
N ALA A 96 11.56 -25.04 28.18
CA ALA A 96 11.11 -25.36 26.84
C ALA A 96 10.61 -26.81 26.76
N ILE A 97 9.34 -27.01 26.37
CA ILE A 97 8.71 -28.33 26.26
C ILE A 97 8.33 -28.60 24.80
N GLY A 98 8.91 -29.65 24.22
CA GLY A 98 8.53 -30.20 22.93
C GLY A 98 7.29 -31.10 23.05
N CYS A 99 6.11 -30.57 22.74
CA CYS A 99 4.87 -31.35 22.76
C CYS A 99 3.87 -30.88 21.70
N ASP A 100 3.24 -31.83 21.03
CA ASP A 100 2.04 -31.59 20.22
C ASP A 100 0.86 -31.24 21.15
N LEU A 101 0.28 -30.06 20.98
CA LEU A 101 -0.85 -29.57 21.79
C LEU A 101 -2.11 -30.43 21.67
N ARG A 102 -2.22 -31.27 20.63
CA ARG A 102 -3.30 -32.27 20.48
C ARG A 102 -3.18 -33.45 21.46
N ASN A 103 -2.11 -33.50 22.26
CA ASN A 103 -1.91 -34.53 23.28
C ASN A 103 -1.80 -33.94 24.71
N PRO A 104 -2.91 -33.43 25.29
CA PRO A 104 -2.94 -32.93 26.67
C PRO A 104 -2.35 -33.90 27.70
N ARG A 105 -2.56 -35.22 27.53
CA ARG A 105 -2.03 -36.26 28.44
C ARG A 105 -0.50 -36.39 28.41
N ARG A 106 0.17 -36.07 27.30
CA ARG A 106 1.64 -35.96 27.26
C ARG A 106 2.08 -34.66 27.92
N LEU A 107 1.41 -33.55 27.59
CA LEU A 107 1.75 -32.24 28.12
C LEU A 107 1.61 -32.17 29.66
N GLU A 108 0.56 -32.76 30.22
CA GLU A 108 0.33 -32.79 31.68
C GLU A 108 1.47 -33.46 32.45
N ARG A 109 2.00 -34.58 31.95
CA ARG A 109 3.15 -35.26 32.57
C ARG A 109 4.40 -34.39 32.53
N LEU A 110 4.71 -33.85 31.34
CA LEU A 110 5.87 -32.97 31.14
C LEU A 110 5.80 -31.69 31.99
N LEU A 111 4.60 -31.15 32.23
CA LEU A 111 4.39 -30.01 33.13
C LEU A 111 4.60 -30.41 34.61
N LYS A 112 3.99 -31.52 35.06
CA LYS A 112 4.13 -32.04 36.43
C LYS A 112 5.56 -32.47 36.77
N ALA A 113 6.39 -32.78 35.77
CA ALA A 113 7.81 -33.06 35.94
C ALA A 113 8.68 -31.80 36.18
N VAL A 114 8.18 -30.58 35.95
CA VAL A 114 8.96 -29.32 36.09
C VAL A 114 8.38 -28.30 37.07
N VAL A 115 7.10 -28.44 37.43
CA VAL A 115 6.37 -27.62 38.42
C VAL A 115 5.25 -28.44 39.07
N ASP A 116 5.08 -28.29 40.39
CA ASP A 116 3.85 -28.71 41.08
C ASP A 116 2.71 -27.73 40.75
N LEU A 117 1.74 -28.19 39.97
CA LEU A 117 0.69 -27.35 39.40
C LEU A 117 -0.42 -27.04 40.42
N ASP A 118 -0.66 -27.92 41.39
CA ASP A 118 -1.77 -27.81 42.34
C ASP A 118 -1.54 -26.66 43.36
N GLU A 119 -0.27 -26.26 43.58
CA GLU A 119 0.12 -25.12 44.42
C GLU A 119 0.40 -23.81 43.65
N CYS A 120 0.11 -23.77 42.34
CA CYS A 120 0.42 -22.62 41.48
C CYS A 120 -0.79 -21.83 40.99
N LEU A 121 -0.65 -20.51 40.85
CA LEU A 121 -1.46 -19.72 39.91
C LEU A 121 -0.95 -19.96 38.49
N ILE A 122 -1.85 -20.17 37.53
CA ILE A 122 -1.47 -20.48 36.13
C ILE A 122 -2.07 -19.46 35.16
N LEU A 123 -1.23 -18.94 34.26
CA LEU A 123 -1.64 -18.18 33.08
C LEU A 123 -1.28 -18.96 31.81
N CYS A 124 -2.28 -19.50 31.11
CA CYS A 124 -2.13 -20.05 29.77
C CYS A 124 -2.24 -18.92 28.73
N LEU A 125 -1.26 -18.81 27.84
CA LEU A 125 -1.26 -17.89 26.70
C LEU A 125 -1.43 -18.67 25.40
N ALA A 126 -2.23 -18.13 24.47
CA ALA A 126 -2.33 -18.60 23.10
C ALA A 126 -2.42 -17.40 22.13
N GLU A 127 -1.29 -16.84 21.70
CA GLU A 127 -1.24 -15.77 20.69
C GLU A 127 -1.17 -16.39 19.28
N VAL A 128 -2.33 -16.49 18.61
CA VAL A 128 -2.48 -16.93 17.21
C VAL A 128 -1.91 -18.33 16.95
N SER A 129 -2.10 -19.26 17.89
CA SER A 129 -1.60 -20.65 17.82
C SER A 129 -2.74 -21.67 17.64
N ILE A 130 -3.65 -21.75 18.61
CA ILE A 130 -4.71 -22.78 18.66
C ILE A 130 -5.75 -22.64 17.54
N THR A 131 -5.86 -21.47 16.90
CA THR A 131 -6.73 -21.22 15.73
C THR A 131 -6.40 -22.07 14.49
N TYR A 132 -5.20 -22.67 14.43
CA TYR A 132 -4.79 -23.58 13.35
C TYR A 132 -5.12 -25.06 13.61
N MET A 133 -5.44 -25.42 14.87
CA MET A 133 -5.84 -26.77 15.27
C MET A 133 -7.26 -27.08 14.79
N ALA A 134 -7.64 -28.36 14.64
CA ALA A 134 -9.06 -28.67 14.49
C ALA A 134 -9.82 -28.10 15.70
N ALA A 135 -11.05 -27.62 15.50
CA ALA A 135 -11.75 -26.93 16.56
C ALA A 135 -11.90 -27.84 17.79
N GLU A 136 -12.22 -29.11 17.55
CA GLU A 136 -12.37 -30.17 18.55
C GLU A 136 -11.08 -30.39 19.36
N ASP A 137 -9.91 -30.35 18.70
CA ASP A 137 -8.60 -30.43 19.37
C ASP A 137 -8.35 -29.18 20.23
N SER A 138 -8.71 -27.99 19.73
CA SER A 138 -8.53 -26.73 20.46
C SER A 138 -9.49 -26.61 21.65
N ASP A 139 -10.72 -27.11 21.50
CA ASP A 139 -11.75 -27.11 22.53
C ASP A 139 -11.38 -28.10 23.65
N ALA A 140 -10.83 -29.27 23.30
CA ALA A 140 -10.29 -30.24 24.25
C ALA A 140 -9.05 -29.71 25.00
N LEU A 141 -8.18 -28.96 24.33
CA LEU A 141 -7.03 -28.30 24.98
C LEU A 141 -7.50 -27.26 26.00
N ILE A 142 -8.42 -26.36 25.61
CA ILE A 142 -8.99 -25.34 26.52
C ILE A 142 -9.66 -26.03 27.71
N ALA A 143 -10.51 -27.04 27.48
CA ALA A 143 -11.21 -27.77 28.54
C ALA A 143 -10.29 -28.58 29.48
N TRP A 144 -9.10 -28.98 29.02
CA TRP A 144 -8.09 -29.57 29.90
C TRP A 144 -7.31 -28.50 30.68
N THR A 145 -7.04 -27.32 30.09
CA THR A 145 -6.31 -26.27 30.83
C THR A 145 -7.05 -25.77 32.06
N SER A 146 -8.38 -25.76 32.07
CA SER A 146 -9.19 -25.39 33.25
C SER A 146 -9.04 -26.37 34.43
N THR A 147 -8.43 -27.55 34.23
CA THR A 147 -8.18 -28.54 35.29
C THR A 147 -6.72 -28.60 35.73
N LEU A 148 -5.86 -27.64 35.33
CA LEU A 148 -4.43 -27.63 35.68
C LEU A 148 -4.14 -27.16 37.11
N SER A 149 -4.98 -26.29 37.65
CA SER A 149 -4.88 -25.66 38.97
C SER A 149 -6.26 -25.16 39.41
N PRO A 150 -6.51 -24.89 40.69
CA PRO A 150 -7.70 -24.17 41.14
C PRO A 150 -7.89 -22.78 40.50
N ASP A 151 -6.82 -22.01 40.27
CA ASP A 151 -6.86 -20.67 39.63
C ASP A 151 -6.02 -20.64 38.35
N VAL A 152 -6.69 -20.92 37.23
CA VAL A 152 -6.17 -20.84 35.86
C VAL A 152 -6.82 -19.64 35.17
N THR A 153 -5.98 -18.75 34.65
CA THR A 153 -6.35 -17.76 33.64
C THR A 153 -5.93 -18.26 32.26
N PHE A 154 -6.83 -18.22 31.28
CA PHE A 154 -6.52 -18.46 29.87
C PHE A 154 -6.67 -17.15 29.09
N CYS A 155 -5.61 -16.73 28.41
CA CYS A 155 -5.60 -15.56 27.55
C CYS A 155 -5.32 -15.99 26.10
N VAL A 156 -6.31 -15.82 25.23
CA VAL A 156 -6.18 -16.09 23.78
C VAL A 156 -6.29 -14.79 22.99
N LEU A 157 -5.42 -14.66 21.99
CA LEU A 157 -5.54 -13.69 20.91
C LEU A 157 -5.60 -14.46 19.60
N GLU A 158 -6.77 -14.56 18.99
CA GLU A 158 -6.96 -15.30 17.73
C GLU A 158 -7.88 -14.57 16.75
N GLN A 159 -7.91 -14.99 15.49
CA GLN A 159 -8.82 -14.42 14.51
C GLN A 159 -10.28 -14.77 14.83
N GLN A 160 -11.18 -13.86 14.46
CA GLN A 160 -12.64 -14.06 14.49
C GLN A 160 -13.27 -13.50 13.20
N SER A 161 -14.59 -13.67 13.05
CA SER A 161 -15.34 -13.16 11.90
C SER A 161 -16.54 -12.34 12.39
N PRO A 162 -16.41 -11.01 12.57
CA PRO A 162 -17.49 -10.11 13.02
C PRO A 162 -18.75 -10.11 12.13
N ASP A 163 -18.69 -10.78 10.99
CA ASP A 163 -19.72 -10.82 9.97
C ASP A 163 -19.65 -12.16 9.20
N ARG A 164 -20.61 -12.38 8.31
CA ARG A 164 -20.76 -13.61 7.50
C ARG A 164 -19.57 -13.83 6.55
N PRO A 165 -19.29 -15.07 6.10
CA PRO A 165 -18.17 -15.38 5.20
C PRO A 165 -18.18 -14.66 3.83
N ASP A 166 -19.32 -14.06 3.43
CA ASP A 166 -19.43 -13.23 2.23
C ASP A 166 -18.88 -11.80 2.43
N ASN A 167 -18.45 -11.45 3.64
CA ASN A 167 -17.73 -10.22 3.93
C ASN A 167 -16.38 -10.19 3.18
N PRO A 168 -16.09 -9.16 2.38
CA PRO A 168 -14.86 -9.10 1.58
C PRO A 168 -13.55 -9.14 2.37
N PHE A 169 -13.51 -8.62 3.61
CA PHE A 169 -12.32 -8.71 4.47
C PHE A 169 -12.14 -10.15 4.99
N THR A 170 -13.19 -10.74 5.57
CA THR A 170 -13.20 -12.14 6.03
C THR A 170 -12.78 -13.10 4.92
N ALA A 171 -13.41 -13.01 3.76
CA ALA A 171 -13.12 -13.87 2.61
C ALA A 171 -11.66 -13.77 2.16
N THR A 172 -11.09 -12.56 2.21
CA THR A 172 -9.70 -12.30 1.85
C THR A 172 -8.72 -12.87 2.89
N MET A 173 -8.99 -12.68 4.18
CA MET A 173 -8.22 -13.28 5.28
C MET A 173 -8.24 -14.82 5.20
N MET A 174 -9.41 -15.42 5.08
CA MET A 174 -9.56 -16.88 4.98
C MET A 174 -8.81 -17.44 3.76
N LYS A 175 -8.91 -16.76 2.60
CA LYS A 175 -8.18 -17.14 1.37
C LYS A 175 -6.66 -17.02 1.53
N HIS A 176 -6.17 -16.02 2.25
CA HIS A 176 -4.74 -15.86 2.53
C HIS A 176 -4.18 -17.05 3.32
N PHE A 177 -4.77 -17.38 4.47
CA PHE A 177 -4.35 -18.49 5.30
C PHE A 177 -4.51 -19.86 4.61
N SER A 178 -5.56 -20.02 3.80
CA SER A 178 -5.74 -21.22 2.96
C SER A 178 -4.61 -21.37 1.93
N LYS A 179 -4.16 -20.26 1.32
CA LYS A 179 -3.05 -20.26 0.35
C LYS A 179 -1.69 -20.58 1.00
N LEU A 180 -1.50 -20.23 2.28
CA LEU A 180 -0.28 -20.57 3.03
C LEU A 180 -0.22 -22.03 3.50
N GLY A 181 -1.31 -22.79 3.38
CA GLY A 181 -1.40 -24.15 3.93
C GLY A 181 -1.68 -24.19 5.44
N THR A 182 -1.94 -23.03 6.06
CA THR A 182 -2.23 -22.86 7.50
C THR A 182 -3.64 -22.30 7.70
N PRO A 183 -4.71 -23.03 7.30
CA PRO A 183 -6.07 -22.52 7.34
C PRO A 183 -6.52 -22.24 8.78
N LEU A 184 -7.25 -21.14 8.96
CA LEU A 184 -7.93 -20.83 10.22
C LEU A 184 -9.16 -21.75 10.35
N ARG A 185 -9.21 -22.58 11.40
CA ARG A 185 -10.21 -23.65 11.53
C ARG A 185 -11.36 -23.29 12.48
N SER A 186 -11.07 -22.56 13.54
CA SER A 186 -12.06 -22.22 14.58
C SER A 186 -12.92 -20.99 14.25
N VAL A 187 -12.43 -20.09 13.38
CA VAL A 187 -13.04 -18.78 13.04
C VAL A 187 -14.52 -18.84 12.64
N LEU A 188 -14.94 -19.88 11.91
CA LEU A 188 -16.33 -20.00 11.45
C LEU A 188 -17.23 -20.80 12.42
N LYS A 189 -16.65 -21.53 13.38
CA LYS A 189 -17.37 -22.19 14.47
C LYS A 189 -17.64 -21.21 15.61
N TYR A 190 -16.67 -20.32 15.88
CA TYR A 190 -16.72 -19.30 16.94
C TYR A 190 -16.54 -17.88 16.35
N PRO A 191 -17.50 -17.38 15.55
CA PRO A 191 -17.33 -16.13 14.80
C PRO A 191 -17.22 -14.86 15.64
N GLY A 192 -17.66 -14.85 16.90
CA GLY A 192 -17.62 -13.64 17.72
C GLY A 192 -17.82 -13.84 19.22
N CYS A 193 -17.82 -12.71 19.94
CA CYS A 193 -17.96 -12.58 21.39
C CYS A 193 -18.87 -13.65 22.06
N HIS A 194 -20.12 -13.79 21.61
CA HIS A 194 -21.07 -14.72 22.25
C HIS A 194 -20.66 -16.19 22.13
N THR A 195 -20.25 -16.63 20.93
CA THR A 195 -19.88 -18.03 20.70
C THR A 195 -18.53 -18.38 21.33
N GLN A 196 -17.60 -17.42 21.39
CA GLN A 196 -16.35 -17.57 22.16
C GLN A 196 -16.62 -17.61 23.68
N THR A 197 -17.53 -16.78 24.21
CA THR A 197 -17.94 -16.84 25.63
C THR A 197 -18.47 -18.23 25.99
N LEU A 198 -19.40 -18.76 25.19
CA LEU A 198 -19.96 -20.10 25.39
C LEU A 198 -18.90 -21.22 25.26
N ARG A 199 -17.91 -21.07 24.39
CA ARG A 199 -16.80 -22.02 24.22
C ARG A 199 -15.99 -22.16 25.51
N PHE A 200 -15.56 -21.04 26.09
CA PHE A 200 -14.80 -21.02 27.35
C PHE A 200 -15.64 -21.45 28.57
N GLN A 201 -16.91 -21.04 28.64
CA GLN A 201 -17.84 -21.49 29.70
C GLN A 201 -18.10 -23.00 29.64
N SER A 202 -18.30 -23.55 28.45
CA SER A 202 -18.46 -25.02 28.26
C SER A 202 -17.18 -25.80 28.59
N ALA A 203 -16.03 -25.13 28.55
CA ALA A 203 -14.72 -25.67 28.91
C ALA A 203 -14.35 -25.49 30.40
N GLY A 204 -15.26 -24.97 31.24
CA GLY A 204 -15.08 -24.85 32.69
C GLY A 204 -14.64 -23.47 33.19
N PHE A 205 -14.41 -22.48 32.32
CA PHE A 205 -14.08 -21.12 32.73
C PHE A 205 -15.35 -20.30 32.99
N HIS A 206 -15.66 -20.05 34.27
CA HIS A 206 -16.93 -19.44 34.65
C HIS A 206 -16.93 -17.90 34.47
N MET A 207 -15.77 -17.26 34.60
CA MET A 207 -15.56 -15.85 34.23
C MET A 207 -14.94 -15.77 32.84
N VAL A 208 -15.54 -14.98 31.93
CA VAL A 208 -14.99 -14.74 30.59
C VAL A 208 -15.19 -13.29 30.20
N GLU A 209 -14.10 -12.55 29.98
CA GLU A 209 -14.10 -11.26 29.30
C GLU A 209 -13.66 -11.47 27.84
N THR A 210 -14.40 -10.90 26.90
CA THR A 210 -14.08 -10.95 25.47
C THR A 210 -14.31 -9.58 24.83
N GLN A 211 -13.34 -9.14 24.04
CA GLN A 211 -13.40 -7.91 23.27
C GLN A 211 -12.51 -8.05 22.03
N ASN A 212 -12.80 -7.32 20.96
CA ASN A 212 -11.91 -7.29 19.80
C ASN A 212 -10.80 -6.22 19.97
N LEU A 213 -9.73 -6.28 19.19
CA LEU A 213 -8.62 -5.31 19.33
C LEU A 213 -9.02 -3.86 19.05
N TRP A 214 -10.11 -3.61 18.32
CA TRP A 214 -10.64 -2.25 18.08
C TRP A 214 -11.39 -1.70 19.30
N GLU A 215 -12.09 -2.58 20.03
CA GLU A 215 -12.70 -2.26 21.32
C GLU A 215 -11.64 -2.05 22.40
N LEU A 216 -10.64 -2.93 22.45
CA LEU A 216 -9.48 -2.84 23.36
C LEU A 216 -8.70 -1.54 23.13
N TRP A 217 -8.51 -1.13 21.86
CA TRP A 217 -7.92 0.17 21.52
C TRP A 217 -8.67 1.34 22.18
N ALA A 218 -10.01 1.28 22.22
CA ALA A 218 -10.84 2.32 22.82
C ALA A 218 -11.00 2.20 24.35
N ASP A 219 -10.54 1.10 24.97
CA ASP A 219 -10.70 0.84 26.41
C ASP A 219 -9.74 1.71 27.25
N PRO A 220 -10.24 2.58 28.15
CA PRO A 220 -9.40 3.39 29.04
C PRO A 220 -8.62 2.57 30.08
N ARG A 221 -8.98 1.31 30.36
CA ARG A 221 -8.20 0.39 31.21
C ARG A 221 -6.88 -0.03 30.55
N PHE A 222 -6.85 -0.09 29.22
CA PHE A 222 -5.69 -0.54 28.42
C PHE A 222 -4.88 0.63 27.83
N LEU A 223 -5.59 1.64 27.32
CA LEU A 223 -5.01 2.83 26.69
C LEU A 223 -5.75 4.10 27.13
N SER A 224 -5.03 4.97 27.83
CA SER A 224 -5.46 6.35 28.06
C SER A 224 -5.47 7.16 26.75
N PRO A 225 -6.26 8.25 26.66
CA PRO A 225 -6.27 9.11 25.47
C PRO A 225 -4.89 9.68 25.11
N SER A 226 -4.05 10.01 26.10
CA SER A 226 -2.69 10.49 25.90
C SER A 226 -1.78 9.42 25.30
N GLN A 227 -1.88 8.15 25.74
CA GLN A 227 -1.13 7.04 25.14
C GLN A 227 -1.54 6.77 23.69
N ARG A 228 -2.84 6.90 23.35
CA ARG A 228 -3.27 6.82 21.95
C ARG A 228 -2.69 7.97 21.12
N ILE A 229 -2.77 9.20 21.62
CA ILE A 229 -2.24 10.38 20.93
C ILE A 229 -0.71 10.31 20.76
N SER A 230 0.05 9.76 21.72
CA SER A 230 1.51 9.61 21.56
C SER A 230 1.94 8.70 20.40
N LEU A 231 1.04 7.85 19.90
CA LEU A 231 1.34 7.01 18.73
C LEU A 231 1.36 7.81 17.41
N ASP A 232 0.69 8.97 17.34
CA ASP A 232 0.81 9.93 16.22
C ASP A 232 2.25 10.47 16.06
N GLU A 233 3.11 10.32 17.08
CA GLU A 233 4.51 10.74 17.01
C GLU A 233 5.42 9.72 16.32
N VAL A 234 5.01 8.44 16.30
CA VAL A 234 5.76 7.29 15.77
C VAL A 234 5.76 7.30 14.24
N GLU A 235 4.58 7.34 13.61
CA GLU A 235 4.46 7.43 12.15
C GLU A 235 3.19 8.17 11.67
N PRO A 236 3.20 8.76 10.47
CA PRO A 236 2.02 9.42 9.90
C PRO A 236 0.95 8.42 9.46
N PHE A 237 -0.10 8.25 10.27
CA PHE A 237 -1.16 7.25 10.03
C PHE A 237 -2.50 7.87 9.57
N ASP A 238 -3.15 7.24 8.58
CA ASP A 238 -4.51 7.59 8.15
C ASP A 238 -5.33 6.40 7.59
N GLU A 239 -4.92 5.17 7.82
CA GLU A 239 -5.53 3.92 7.34
C GLU A 239 -6.52 3.36 8.40
N TRP A 240 -7.35 4.25 8.94
CA TRP A 240 -8.19 3.99 10.12
C TRP A 240 -9.31 2.98 9.87
N GLU A 241 -9.93 2.99 8.69
CA GLU A 241 -10.90 1.97 8.29
C GLU A 241 -10.24 0.59 8.17
N GLU A 242 -9.03 0.51 7.60
CA GLU A 242 -8.27 -0.74 7.49
C GLU A 242 -7.82 -1.28 8.86
N PHE A 243 -7.39 -0.41 9.78
CA PHE A 243 -7.06 -0.81 11.15
C PHE A 243 -8.31 -1.25 11.93
N ALA A 244 -9.44 -0.55 11.82
CA ALA A 244 -10.69 -0.98 12.47
C ALA A 244 -11.22 -2.32 11.92
N LEU A 245 -11.07 -2.57 10.62
CA LEU A 245 -11.36 -3.88 10.02
C LEU A 245 -10.43 -4.96 10.57
N PHE A 246 -9.11 -4.77 10.50
CA PHE A 246 -8.11 -5.70 11.04
C PHE A 246 -8.37 -6.00 12.51
N ALA A 247 -8.46 -4.97 13.34
CA ALA A 247 -8.55 -5.09 14.79
C ALA A 247 -9.90 -5.69 15.26
N SER A 248 -10.99 -5.50 14.51
CA SER A 248 -12.24 -6.22 14.80
C SER A 248 -12.19 -7.71 14.44
N HIS A 249 -11.37 -8.12 13.47
CA HIS A 249 -11.18 -9.55 13.10
C HIS A 249 -10.20 -10.30 14.02
N TYR A 250 -9.76 -9.71 15.13
CA TYR A 250 -8.98 -10.38 16.17
C TYR A 250 -9.73 -10.30 17.51
N ALA A 251 -10.09 -11.46 18.05
CA ALA A 251 -10.68 -11.61 19.38
C ALA A 251 -9.57 -11.68 20.44
N PHE A 252 -9.71 -10.88 21.49
CA PHE A 252 -8.91 -10.93 22.70
C PHE A 252 -9.82 -11.39 23.85
N ILE A 253 -9.52 -12.55 24.41
CA ILE A 253 -10.38 -13.24 25.38
C ILE A 253 -9.53 -13.60 26.60
N ILE A 254 -10.05 -13.28 27.78
CA ILE A 254 -9.49 -13.64 29.08
C ILE A 254 -10.55 -14.44 29.83
N ALA A 255 -10.26 -15.69 30.15
CA ALA A 255 -11.15 -16.61 30.82
C ALA A 255 -10.52 -17.11 32.11
N GLN A 256 -11.28 -17.27 33.20
CA GLN A 256 -10.74 -17.64 34.51
C GLN A 256 -11.57 -18.72 35.23
N THR A 257 -10.88 -19.54 36.03
CA THR A 257 -11.49 -20.51 36.96
C THR A 257 -11.54 -20.00 38.40
N GLY A 258 -10.67 -19.06 38.79
CA GLY A 258 -10.70 -18.40 40.10
C GLY A 258 -11.76 -17.29 40.19
N ASP A 259 -12.25 -17.03 41.41
CA ASP A 259 -13.37 -16.10 41.68
C ASP A 259 -12.99 -14.60 41.57
N GLU A 260 -11.69 -14.27 41.56
CA GLU A 260 -11.21 -12.89 41.45
C GLU A 260 -10.82 -12.52 40.01
N PRO A 261 -11.46 -11.50 39.40
CA PRO A 261 -11.15 -11.09 38.03
C PRO A 261 -9.72 -10.52 37.95
N LEU A 262 -8.93 -11.03 37.02
CA LEU A 262 -7.57 -10.56 36.76
C LEU A 262 -7.56 -9.10 36.27
N ILE A 263 -8.62 -8.70 35.56
CA ILE A 263 -8.81 -7.34 35.06
C ILE A 263 -10.14 -6.81 35.61
N PRO A 264 -10.16 -5.66 36.30
CA PRO A 264 -11.40 -5.09 36.86
C PRO A 264 -12.45 -4.86 35.77
N GLU A 265 -13.70 -5.26 36.02
CA GLU A 265 -14.81 -5.09 35.06
C GLU A 265 -14.89 -3.64 34.52
N GLN A 266 -15.17 -3.48 33.22
CA GLN A 266 -15.53 -2.16 32.71
C GLN A 266 -16.76 -1.61 33.47
N PRO A 267 -16.78 -0.33 33.86
CA PRO A 267 -17.98 0.32 34.38
C PRO A 267 -19.07 0.35 33.29
N ARG A 268 -19.98 -0.64 33.32
CA ARG A 268 -21.03 -0.83 32.33
C ARG A 268 -21.98 0.37 32.32
N SER A 269 -22.01 1.09 31.21
CA SER A 269 -23.12 2.01 30.93
C SER A 269 -24.42 1.21 30.86
N ARG A 270 -25.49 1.68 31.51
CA ARG A 270 -26.83 1.04 31.50
C ARG A 270 -27.40 0.80 30.09
N ARG A 271 -26.82 1.41 29.05
CA ARG A 271 -27.18 1.25 27.63
C ARG A 271 -26.40 0.13 26.90
N ALA A 272 -25.55 -0.63 27.60
CA ALA A 272 -24.63 -1.61 26.99
C ALA A 272 -24.55 -2.92 27.80
N SER A 273 -25.69 -3.51 28.15
CA SER A 273 -25.74 -4.88 28.67
C SER A 273 -25.43 -5.89 27.56
N LEU A 274 -24.81 -7.02 27.90
CA LEU A 274 -24.61 -8.14 26.97
C LEU A 274 -25.95 -8.65 26.41
N ASP A 275 -27.02 -8.62 27.21
CA ASP A 275 -28.39 -8.93 26.77
C ASP A 275 -28.88 -8.03 25.63
N SER A 276 -28.38 -6.79 25.51
CA SER A 276 -28.73 -5.88 24.41
C SER A 276 -27.95 -6.18 23.11
N ILE A 277 -26.86 -6.95 23.19
CA ILE A 277 -25.99 -7.30 22.05
C ILE A 277 -26.27 -8.74 21.60
N ALA A 278 -26.50 -9.66 22.54
CA ALA A 278 -27.06 -10.99 22.28
C ALA A 278 -28.55 -10.94 21.86
N SER A 279 -29.20 -9.79 22.05
CA SER A 279 -30.50 -9.46 21.47
C SER A 279 -30.41 -9.16 19.95
N ASP A 280 -30.13 -10.19 19.17
CA ASP A 280 -30.66 -10.27 17.79
C ASP A 280 -32.20 -10.51 17.77
N MET A 281 -32.81 -10.72 18.95
CA MET A 281 -34.16 -11.26 19.13
C MET A 281 -35.01 -10.64 20.27
N SER A 282 -34.64 -9.50 20.89
CA SER A 282 -35.53 -8.85 21.88
C SER A 282 -36.71 -8.16 21.20
N THR A 283 -37.83 -8.88 21.17
CA THR A 283 -39.15 -8.49 20.64
C THR A 283 -39.85 -7.33 21.38
N ARG A 284 -39.13 -6.56 22.21
CA ARG A 284 -39.70 -5.53 23.11
C ARG A 284 -39.39 -4.08 22.76
N THR A 285 -38.62 -3.82 21.70
CA THR A 285 -38.55 -2.50 21.06
C THR A 285 -38.82 -2.66 19.57
N VAL A 286 -39.66 -1.78 19.02
CA VAL A 286 -40.14 -1.72 17.62
C VAL A 286 -39.22 -2.45 16.65
N SER A 287 -39.76 -3.47 15.96
CA SER A 287 -39.04 -4.27 14.95
C SER A 287 -38.08 -3.39 14.13
N PRO A 288 -36.77 -3.72 14.07
CA PRO A 288 -35.80 -2.96 13.29
C PRO A 288 -36.11 -2.99 11.78
N TYR A 289 -36.99 -3.90 11.38
CA TYR A 289 -37.63 -3.99 10.07
C TYR A 289 -39.02 -3.35 10.13
N SER A 290 -39.24 -2.33 9.31
CA SER A 290 -40.60 -1.93 8.91
C SER A 290 -40.97 -2.66 7.62
N GLY A 291 -42.26 -2.70 7.25
CA GLY A 291 -42.64 -3.20 5.92
C GLY A 291 -41.95 -2.44 4.77
N LEU A 292 -41.58 -1.17 5.02
CA LEU A 292 -40.93 -0.31 4.03
C LEU A 292 -39.45 -0.61 3.80
N THR A 293 -38.73 -1.18 4.79
CA THR A 293 -37.29 -1.48 4.67
C THR A 293 -37.00 -2.67 3.74
N GLN A 294 -38.04 -3.41 3.34
CA GLN A 294 -37.94 -4.51 2.37
C GLN A 294 -37.99 -4.04 0.90
N PHE A 295 -38.21 -2.74 0.62
CA PHE A 295 -38.39 -2.21 -0.74
C PHE A 295 -37.12 -1.63 -1.38
N PHE A 296 -35.94 -1.82 -0.80
CA PHE A 296 -34.68 -1.45 -1.45
C PHE A 296 -34.09 -2.62 -2.24
N ALA A 297 -33.39 -2.34 -3.33
CA ALA A 297 -32.68 -3.32 -4.14
C ALA A 297 -31.36 -2.78 -4.70
N TYR A 298 -30.45 -3.69 -5.04
CA TYR A 298 -29.23 -3.41 -5.79
C TYR A 298 -29.36 -3.82 -7.26
N LYS A 299 -28.98 -2.92 -8.18
CA LYS A 299 -28.62 -3.26 -9.56
C LYS A 299 -27.10 -3.19 -9.69
N TYR A 300 -26.42 -4.33 -9.78
CA TYR A 300 -24.96 -4.40 -9.98
C TYR A 300 -24.60 -4.33 -11.46
N THR A 301 -23.52 -3.62 -11.78
CA THR A 301 -22.87 -3.65 -13.10
C THR A 301 -21.37 -3.92 -12.94
N PRO A 302 -20.82 -5.00 -13.53
CA PRO A 302 -19.42 -5.35 -13.38
C PRO A 302 -18.49 -4.41 -14.15
N ASN A 303 -17.28 -4.21 -13.63
CA ASN A 303 -16.17 -3.61 -14.38
C ASN A 303 -14.95 -4.57 -14.43
N PRO A 304 -14.86 -5.43 -15.45
CA PRO A 304 -13.80 -6.44 -15.55
C PRO A 304 -12.41 -5.84 -15.78
N GLU A 305 -12.34 -4.67 -16.41
CA GLU A 305 -11.08 -3.98 -16.80
C GLU A 305 -10.38 -3.28 -15.64
N ARG A 306 -10.97 -3.31 -14.45
CA ARG A 306 -10.41 -2.77 -13.18
C ARG A 306 -10.30 -1.24 -13.13
N GLU A 307 -10.79 -0.53 -14.15
CA GLU A 307 -10.93 0.93 -14.13
C GLU A 307 -11.87 1.40 -13.01
N GLY A 308 -11.74 2.66 -12.58
CA GLY A 308 -12.57 3.22 -11.49
C GLY A 308 -12.41 2.56 -10.11
N ARG A 309 -11.48 1.60 -9.95
CA ARG A 309 -11.14 1.03 -8.63
C ARG A 309 -10.27 2.00 -7.85
N THR A 310 -10.90 2.72 -6.93
CA THR A 310 -10.27 3.75 -6.11
C THR A 310 -10.87 3.82 -4.71
N HIS A 311 -10.05 4.16 -3.72
CA HIS A 311 -10.37 4.27 -2.30
C HIS A 311 -10.24 5.74 -1.87
N HIS A 312 -11.23 6.29 -1.16
CA HIS A 312 -11.31 7.71 -0.76
C HIS A 312 -11.24 8.72 -1.93
N ALA A 313 -11.87 8.37 -3.06
CA ALA A 313 -12.20 9.30 -4.14
C ALA A 313 -13.51 10.05 -3.85
N SER A 314 -13.72 11.21 -4.49
CA SER A 314 -14.97 11.98 -4.35
C SER A 314 -15.85 11.83 -5.58
N ALA A 315 -17.10 11.40 -5.38
CA ALA A 315 -18.14 11.46 -6.41
C ALA A 315 -18.77 12.87 -6.50
N TYR A 316 -19.14 13.29 -7.72
CA TYR A 316 -19.80 14.56 -8.02
C TYR A 316 -20.66 14.46 -9.28
N ARG A 317 -21.57 15.41 -9.51
CA ARG A 317 -22.41 15.42 -10.73
C ARG A 317 -21.68 16.11 -11.89
N ILE A 318 -21.67 15.49 -13.07
CA ILE A 318 -21.21 16.15 -14.31
C ILE A 318 -22.23 17.27 -14.69
N PRO A 319 -21.81 18.53 -14.85
CA PRO A 319 -22.72 19.62 -15.21
C PRO A 319 -23.42 19.38 -16.54
N GLY A 320 -24.74 19.60 -16.59
CA GLY A 320 -25.56 19.46 -17.80
C GLY A 320 -26.00 18.03 -18.15
N GLU A 321 -25.37 17.01 -17.57
CA GLU A 321 -25.58 15.59 -17.89
C GLU A 321 -26.32 14.84 -16.76
N ASP A 322 -26.86 13.64 -17.05
CA ASP A 322 -27.22 12.65 -16.02
C ASP A 322 -26.08 11.63 -15.86
N ALA A 323 -24.95 12.15 -15.37
CA ALA A 323 -23.73 11.39 -15.15
C ALA A 323 -23.02 11.81 -13.86
N ILE A 324 -22.26 10.89 -13.29
CA ILE A 324 -21.55 11.03 -12.02
C ILE A 324 -20.06 10.79 -12.29
N GLY A 325 -19.23 11.79 -11.99
CA GLY A 325 -17.77 11.65 -12.00
C GLY A 325 -17.27 11.18 -10.64
N LEU A 326 -16.25 10.33 -10.63
CA LEU A 326 -15.51 9.88 -9.46
C LEU A 326 -14.04 10.28 -9.64
N HIS A 327 -13.60 11.28 -8.89
CA HIS A 327 -12.28 11.89 -9.06
C HIS A 327 -11.28 11.44 -7.98
N GLY A 328 -10.06 11.15 -8.42
CA GLY A 328 -8.91 10.89 -7.58
C GLY A 328 -9.03 9.65 -6.69
N GLY A 329 -8.61 9.79 -5.44
CA GLY A 329 -8.50 8.69 -4.48
C GLY A 329 -7.19 7.88 -4.62
N THR A 330 -7.12 6.75 -3.93
CA THR A 330 -6.02 5.79 -3.99
C THR A 330 -6.42 4.64 -4.90
N GLY A 331 -5.77 4.48 -6.05
CA GLY A 331 -5.94 3.34 -6.94
C GLY A 331 -5.02 2.16 -6.59
N LEU A 332 -4.92 1.18 -7.50
CA LEU A 332 -4.19 -0.07 -7.28
C LEU A 332 -2.67 0.07 -7.04
N GLN A 333 -2.08 1.22 -7.40
CA GLN A 333 -0.61 1.44 -7.35
C GLN A 333 -0.21 2.80 -6.76
N ALA A 334 -1.05 3.82 -6.89
CA ALA A 334 -0.74 5.19 -6.53
C ALA A 334 -2.04 5.97 -6.25
N ARG A 335 -1.90 7.21 -5.76
CA ARG A 335 -3.01 8.18 -5.77
C ARG A 335 -3.28 8.63 -7.19
N LEU A 336 -4.54 8.90 -7.48
CA LEU A 336 -5.02 9.25 -8.81
C LEU A 336 -5.30 10.75 -8.90
N SER A 337 -5.04 11.33 -10.07
CA SER A 337 -5.59 12.61 -10.55
C SER A 337 -6.70 12.42 -11.58
N SER A 338 -6.94 11.18 -12.02
CA SER A 338 -7.92 10.85 -13.05
C SER A 338 -9.36 10.90 -12.52
N THR A 339 -10.30 10.97 -13.46
CA THR A 339 -11.74 10.93 -13.19
C THR A 339 -12.38 9.79 -13.96
N SER A 340 -13.06 8.88 -13.26
CA SER A 340 -13.90 7.85 -13.86
C SER A 340 -15.35 8.34 -13.93
N VAL A 341 -16.02 8.21 -15.08
CA VAL A 341 -17.37 8.75 -15.29
C VAL A 341 -18.37 7.62 -15.46
N TYR A 342 -19.48 7.70 -14.72
CA TYR A 342 -20.56 6.72 -14.72
C TYR A 342 -21.85 7.38 -15.21
N ALA A 343 -22.63 6.65 -16.01
CA ALA A 343 -23.94 7.08 -16.49
C ALA A 343 -24.86 5.85 -16.67
N SER A 344 -26.14 6.10 -16.95
CA SER A 344 -27.08 5.07 -17.40
C SER A 344 -26.53 4.35 -18.67
N SER A 345 -26.65 3.03 -18.73
CA SER A 345 -26.06 2.21 -19.81
C SER A 345 -26.55 2.55 -21.23
N ASP A 346 -27.74 3.15 -21.34
CA ASP A 346 -28.33 3.57 -22.62
C ASP A 346 -27.88 4.99 -23.04
N TYR A 347 -27.12 5.69 -22.20
CA TYR A 347 -26.80 7.11 -22.36
C TYR A 347 -25.54 7.34 -23.22
N LYS A 348 -25.72 8.00 -24.37
CA LYS A 348 -24.61 8.47 -25.21
C LYS A 348 -24.07 9.81 -24.69
N LEU A 349 -23.14 9.72 -23.74
CA LEU A 349 -22.47 10.87 -23.13
C LEU A 349 -21.63 11.65 -24.18
N GLN A 350 -21.73 12.98 -24.18
CA GLN A 350 -20.71 13.83 -24.81
C GLN A 350 -19.42 13.83 -23.96
N PRO A 351 -18.25 14.27 -24.46
CA PRO A 351 -17.03 14.35 -23.67
C PRO A 351 -17.26 15.16 -22.37
N PRO A 352 -17.23 14.52 -21.19
CA PRO A 352 -17.66 15.15 -19.95
C PRO A 352 -16.62 16.18 -19.47
N SER A 353 -17.09 17.28 -18.90
CA SER A 353 -16.18 18.20 -18.20
C SER A 353 -15.70 17.58 -16.89
N ILE A 354 -14.46 17.11 -16.91
CA ILE A 354 -13.75 16.52 -15.78
C ILE A 354 -12.70 17.48 -15.23
N PRO A 355 -12.30 17.33 -13.94
CA PRO A 355 -11.11 17.93 -13.38
C PRO A 355 -9.88 17.79 -14.30
N PRO A 356 -9.19 18.89 -14.65
CA PRO A 356 -7.92 18.84 -15.39
C PRO A 356 -6.78 18.23 -14.56
N GLU A 357 -5.72 17.76 -15.23
CA GLU A 357 -4.61 17.02 -14.59
C GLU A 357 -3.75 17.88 -13.66
N ASP A 358 -3.74 19.21 -13.83
CA ASP A 358 -3.02 20.17 -12.98
C ASP A 358 -3.57 20.27 -11.54
N ILE A 359 -4.80 19.79 -11.32
CA ILE A 359 -5.35 19.54 -9.98
C ILE A 359 -4.54 18.44 -9.25
N GLY A 360 -3.85 17.54 -9.96
CA GLY A 360 -2.89 16.62 -9.37
C GLY A 360 -3.49 15.53 -8.48
N ALA A 361 -2.66 14.54 -8.13
CA ALA A 361 -3.13 13.30 -7.52
C ALA A 361 -3.41 13.43 -6.02
N ARG A 362 -4.65 13.11 -5.59
CA ARG A 362 -5.13 13.35 -4.22
C ARG A 362 -6.20 12.36 -3.76
N CYS A 363 -6.20 12.03 -2.47
CA CYS A 363 -7.29 11.28 -1.83
C CYS A 363 -7.86 12.04 -0.61
N CYS A 364 -9.00 11.58 -0.07
CA CYS A 364 -9.65 12.17 1.11
C CYS A 364 -10.02 13.67 0.97
N HIS A 365 -10.21 14.13 -0.27
CA HIS A 365 -10.76 15.45 -0.61
C HIS A 365 -12.29 15.37 -0.71
N THR A 366 -12.94 16.52 -0.90
CA THR A 366 -14.37 16.56 -1.27
C THR A 366 -14.56 17.33 -2.57
N ILE A 367 -15.44 16.85 -3.43
CA ILE A 367 -16.07 17.63 -4.51
C ILE A 367 -17.55 17.76 -4.16
N THR A 368 -18.04 19.00 -4.06
CA THR A 368 -19.41 19.28 -3.60
C THR A 368 -20.22 19.93 -4.69
N THR A 369 -21.28 19.24 -5.13
CA THR A 369 -22.27 19.74 -6.08
C THR A 369 -23.15 20.82 -5.41
N LEU A 370 -23.15 22.03 -5.95
CA LEU A 370 -23.99 23.15 -5.52
C LEU A 370 -25.38 23.08 -6.15
N ALA A 371 -26.36 23.75 -5.54
CA ALA A 371 -27.74 23.76 -6.03
C ALA A 371 -27.93 24.46 -7.40
N ASN A 372 -26.94 25.22 -7.87
CA ASN A 372 -26.90 25.79 -9.22
C ASN A 372 -26.14 24.91 -10.25
N GLY A 373 -25.73 23.69 -9.87
CA GLY A 373 -25.02 22.75 -10.75
C GLY A 373 -23.52 22.99 -10.89
N GLN A 374 -22.94 23.99 -10.21
CA GLN A 374 -21.49 24.12 -10.08
C GLN A 374 -20.93 23.05 -9.12
N ASN A 375 -19.65 22.70 -9.26
CA ASN A 375 -18.94 21.81 -8.34
C ASN A 375 -17.76 22.55 -7.70
N ILE A 376 -17.45 22.26 -6.45
CA ILE A 376 -16.25 22.79 -5.78
C ILE A 376 -15.42 21.66 -5.18
N LEU A 377 -14.17 21.54 -5.64
CA LEU A 377 -13.15 20.64 -5.10
C LEU A 377 -12.41 21.36 -3.97
N ILE A 378 -12.24 20.67 -2.84
CA ILE A 378 -11.69 21.23 -1.60
C ILE A 378 -10.63 20.27 -1.04
N GLY A 379 -9.38 20.74 -0.96
CA GLY A 379 -8.29 20.10 -0.22
C GLY A 379 -7.99 18.66 -0.65
N GLY A 380 -7.74 17.79 0.34
CA GLY A 380 -7.27 16.42 0.17
C GLY A 380 -5.87 16.22 0.73
N ARG A 381 -5.26 15.08 0.41
CA ARG A 381 -3.87 14.80 0.74
C ARG A 381 -3.13 14.00 -0.34
N GLY A 382 -1.82 14.17 -0.33
CA GLY A 382 -0.87 13.13 -0.70
C GLY A 382 -0.74 12.13 0.47
N SER A 383 0.45 12.01 1.05
CA SER A 383 0.63 11.27 2.31
C SER A 383 -0.14 11.94 3.46
N PRO A 384 -0.35 11.25 4.61
CA PRO A 384 -0.92 11.90 5.81
C PRO A 384 -0.13 13.12 6.29
N SER A 385 1.15 13.23 5.95
CA SER A 385 2.02 14.41 6.18
C SER A 385 1.99 15.47 5.08
N ALA A 386 1.29 15.24 3.97
CA ALA A 386 1.16 16.18 2.84
C ALA A 386 -0.32 16.54 2.57
N PRO A 387 -0.99 17.21 3.53
CA PRO A 387 -2.34 17.73 3.35
C PRO A 387 -2.34 18.92 2.39
N MET A 388 -3.46 19.12 1.68
CA MET A 388 -3.62 20.12 0.61
C MET A 388 -4.61 21.21 1.03
N LYS A 389 -4.35 22.45 0.62
CA LYS A 389 -5.20 23.63 0.89
C LYS A 389 -5.90 24.19 -0.34
N ASP A 390 -5.50 23.79 -1.53
CA ASP A 390 -6.02 24.35 -2.77
C ASP A 390 -7.48 23.93 -3.01
N CYS A 391 -8.23 24.83 -3.64
CA CYS A 391 -9.65 24.65 -3.95
C CYS A 391 -9.93 25.08 -5.38
N TRP A 392 -10.89 24.42 -6.02
CA TRP A 392 -11.20 24.64 -7.44
C TRP A 392 -12.71 24.67 -7.66
N LEU A 393 -13.19 25.60 -8.48
CA LEU A 393 -14.59 25.75 -8.83
C LEU A 393 -14.81 25.34 -10.29
N GLN A 394 -15.80 24.48 -10.54
CA GLN A 394 -16.31 24.17 -11.86
C GLN A 394 -17.47 25.10 -12.22
N THR A 395 -17.34 25.83 -13.32
CA THR A 395 -18.42 26.63 -13.91
C THR A 395 -18.64 26.19 -15.35
N GLY A 396 -19.75 25.48 -15.61
CA GLY A 396 -19.96 24.83 -16.90
C GLY A 396 -18.86 23.80 -17.18
N SER A 397 -18.16 23.95 -18.30
CA SER A 397 -17.05 23.08 -18.67
C SER A 397 -15.68 23.45 -18.08
N LYS A 398 -15.56 24.64 -17.46
CA LYS A 398 -14.28 25.19 -16.98
C LYS A 398 -14.07 24.91 -15.50
N TRP A 399 -12.90 24.39 -15.14
CA TRP A 399 -12.37 24.41 -13.77
C TRP A 399 -11.44 25.61 -13.59
N GLU A 400 -11.55 26.30 -12.44
CA GLU A 400 -10.65 27.41 -12.08
C GLU A 400 -10.27 27.34 -10.60
N ARG A 401 -8.99 27.57 -10.29
CA ARG A 401 -8.52 27.64 -8.91
C ARG A 401 -9.11 28.88 -8.24
N ILE A 402 -9.64 28.69 -7.05
CA ILE A 402 -10.22 29.73 -6.19
C ILE A 402 -9.36 29.88 -4.93
N HIS A 403 -9.82 30.71 -3.99
CA HIS A 403 -9.20 30.89 -2.68
C HIS A 403 -8.80 29.55 -2.03
N ASP A 404 -7.53 29.42 -1.64
CA ASP A 404 -7.05 28.30 -0.81
C ASP A 404 -7.73 28.34 0.58
N LEU A 405 -7.89 27.17 1.20
CA LEU A 405 -8.26 27.04 2.61
C LEU A 405 -7.26 27.78 3.51
N PRO A 406 -7.70 28.37 4.65
CA PRO A 406 -6.80 28.96 5.65
C PRO A 406 -5.76 27.97 6.19
N GLU A 407 -6.16 26.70 6.36
CA GLU A 407 -5.28 25.58 6.69
C GLU A 407 -5.58 24.39 5.76
N PRO A 408 -4.57 23.60 5.34
CA PRO A 408 -4.78 22.42 4.49
C PRO A 408 -5.60 21.35 5.20
N ARG A 409 -6.47 20.62 4.48
CA ARG A 409 -7.44 19.67 5.09
C ARG A 409 -7.68 18.43 4.24
N PHE A 410 -7.79 17.29 4.91
CA PHE A 410 -8.27 16.03 4.36
C PHE A 410 -9.21 15.33 5.35
N ARG A 411 -10.06 14.40 4.86
CA ARG A 411 -11.14 13.76 5.64
C ARG A 411 -12.10 14.76 6.31
N HIS A 412 -12.12 16.02 5.86
CA HIS A 412 -13.17 16.98 6.19
C HIS A 412 -14.47 16.56 5.50
N ARG A 413 -15.59 17.18 5.90
CA ARG A 413 -16.84 17.12 5.11
C ARG A 413 -17.23 18.51 4.64
N ALA A 414 -17.90 18.54 3.50
CA ALA A 414 -18.37 19.74 2.85
C ALA A 414 -19.88 19.60 2.57
N ALA A 415 -20.64 20.64 2.86
CA ALA A 415 -22.08 20.70 2.68
C ALA A 415 -22.45 21.94 1.85
N ALA A 416 -23.10 21.74 0.70
CA ALA A 416 -23.65 22.83 -0.10
C ALA A 416 -24.77 23.54 0.66
N VAL A 417 -24.72 24.86 0.73
CA VAL A 417 -25.73 25.71 1.38
C VAL A 417 -26.23 26.78 0.41
N VAL A 418 -27.49 27.18 0.61
CA VAL A 418 -28.05 28.38 -0.03
C VAL A 418 -28.03 29.50 1.00
N LEU A 419 -27.38 30.59 0.63
CA LEU A 419 -27.18 31.80 1.42
C LEU A 419 -28.26 32.85 1.06
N PRO A 420 -28.33 33.98 1.79
CA PRO A 420 -29.18 35.11 1.41
C PRO A 420 -28.98 35.55 -0.04
N ASP A 421 -30.00 36.21 -0.59
CA ASP A 421 -30.06 36.69 -1.97
C ASP A 421 -29.84 35.60 -3.05
N LYS A 422 -30.13 34.33 -2.69
CA LYS A 422 -29.91 33.13 -3.51
C LYS A 422 -28.44 32.91 -3.91
N LEU A 423 -27.50 33.41 -3.11
CA LEU A 423 -26.09 33.07 -3.25
C LEU A 423 -25.84 31.60 -2.86
N TYR A 424 -24.82 30.98 -3.45
CA TYR A 424 -24.45 29.59 -3.19
C TYR A 424 -23.09 29.53 -2.52
N GLY A 425 -22.96 28.64 -1.54
CA GLY A 425 -21.73 28.47 -0.77
C GLY A 425 -21.56 27.06 -0.24
N VAL A 426 -20.45 26.82 0.46
CA VAL A 426 -20.14 25.53 1.10
C VAL A 426 -19.69 25.73 2.53
N VAL A 427 -20.26 24.94 3.43
CA VAL A 427 -19.78 24.81 4.82
C VAL A 427 -18.85 23.60 4.89
N VAL A 428 -17.61 23.81 5.34
CA VAL A 428 -16.63 22.74 5.61
C VAL A 428 -16.52 22.53 7.12
N PHE A 429 -16.62 21.28 7.54
CA PHE A 429 -16.55 20.88 8.95
C PHE A 429 -15.50 19.77 9.17
N GLY A 430 -14.67 19.97 10.21
CA GLY A 430 -13.71 18.99 10.69
C GLY A 430 -12.62 18.63 9.68
N GLY A 431 -12.11 17.41 9.81
CA GLY A 431 -10.97 16.89 9.03
C GLY A 431 -9.64 16.96 9.77
N LYS A 432 -8.59 16.40 9.17
CA LYS A 432 -7.22 16.47 9.67
C LYS A 432 -6.46 17.58 8.95
N THR A 433 -5.73 18.42 9.69
CA THR A 433 -4.89 19.51 9.16
C THR A 433 -3.41 19.14 9.08
N SER A 434 -3.03 18.05 9.74
CA SER A 434 -1.75 17.36 9.55
C SER A 434 -1.92 15.87 9.86
N ALA A 435 -0.84 15.09 9.84
CA ALA A 435 -0.85 13.71 10.32
C ALA A 435 -1.34 13.58 11.77
N THR A 436 -1.16 14.61 12.60
CA THR A 436 -1.33 14.58 14.07
C THR A 436 -2.29 15.64 14.60
N LYS A 437 -2.99 16.39 13.73
CA LYS A 437 -3.90 17.48 14.12
C LYS A 437 -5.25 17.37 13.44
N VAL A 438 -6.29 17.63 14.22
CA VAL A 438 -7.70 17.67 13.79
C VAL A 438 -8.18 19.11 13.80
N ALA A 439 -8.92 19.51 12.76
CA ALA A 439 -9.51 20.84 12.66
C ALA A 439 -10.51 21.12 13.79
N THR A 440 -10.41 22.30 14.39
CA THR A 440 -11.25 22.78 15.49
C THR A 440 -12.33 23.78 15.06
N ASP A 441 -12.22 24.29 13.84
CA ASP A 441 -13.02 25.35 13.24
C ASP A 441 -13.99 24.82 12.17
N CYS A 442 -14.93 25.66 11.81
CA CYS A 442 -15.86 25.44 10.71
C CYS A 442 -15.71 26.60 9.70
N LEU A 443 -15.64 26.29 8.42
CA LEU A 443 -15.39 27.29 7.37
C LEU A 443 -16.62 27.46 6.48
N LEU A 444 -16.92 28.69 6.07
CA LEU A 444 -17.86 29.01 5.00
C LEU A 444 -17.07 29.53 3.80
N TRP A 445 -17.37 29.01 2.61
CA TRP A 445 -17.00 29.64 1.35
C TRP A 445 -18.21 30.25 0.66
N ASP A 446 -18.05 31.46 0.15
CA ASP A 446 -18.91 32.04 -0.88
C ASP A 446 -18.07 32.77 -1.94
N LYS A 447 -18.64 32.98 -3.13
CA LYS A 447 -17.92 33.55 -4.28
C LYS A 447 -17.45 35.00 -4.07
N LYS A 448 -18.09 35.77 -3.19
CA LYS A 448 -17.80 37.20 -2.95
C LYS A 448 -16.71 37.38 -1.89
N ASN A 449 -16.79 36.63 -0.80
CA ASN A 449 -15.95 36.83 0.39
C ASN A 449 -14.83 35.78 0.54
N GLY A 450 -14.88 34.69 -0.23
CA GLY A 450 -13.92 33.57 -0.10
C GLY A 450 -14.14 32.75 1.17
N TRP A 451 -13.08 32.17 1.71
CA TRP A 451 -13.13 31.35 2.93
C TRP A 451 -13.17 32.22 4.19
N GLN A 452 -14.17 31.98 5.03
CA GLN A 452 -14.40 32.66 6.30
C GLN A 452 -14.51 31.63 7.43
N VAL A 453 -13.92 31.91 8.60
CA VAL A 453 -14.11 31.09 9.80
C VAL A 453 -15.47 31.43 10.42
N LEU A 454 -16.37 30.45 10.50
CA LEU A 454 -17.65 30.59 11.17
C LEU A 454 -17.46 30.50 12.67
N ARG A 455 -17.78 31.59 13.38
CA ARG A 455 -17.88 31.57 14.84
C ARG A 455 -19.04 30.66 15.27
N SER A 456 -18.78 29.76 16.22
CA SER A 456 -19.83 29.02 16.91
C SER A 456 -20.53 29.90 17.93
N LEU A 457 -21.87 29.81 17.99
CA LEU A 457 -22.70 30.66 18.84
C LEU A 457 -23.23 29.96 20.10
N LEU A 458 -22.98 28.65 20.29
CA LEU A 458 -23.39 27.88 21.48
C LEU A 458 -22.27 26.91 21.92
N LYS A 459 -22.56 25.61 22.05
CA LYS A 459 -21.59 24.55 22.37
C LYS A 459 -21.07 23.94 21.08
N ASP A 460 -19.77 23.70 21.00
CA ASP A 460 -19.18 23.02 19.86
C ASP A 460 -19.18 21.49 20.01
N PRO A 461 -19.44 20.75 18.91
CA PRO A 461 -19.16 19.32 18.85
C PRO A 461 -17.63 19.14 18.92
N MET A 462 -17.16 18.12 19.63
CA MET A 462 -15.72 17.84 19.72
C MET A 462 -15.07 17.75 18.31
N PRO A 463 -13.85 18.31 18.13
CA PRO A 463 -13.06 18.20 16.90
C PRO A 463 -12.98 16.76 16.39
N ARG A 464 -13.24 16.57 15.09
CA ARG A 464 -13.29 15.24 14.47
C ARG A 464 -13.03 15.24 12.98
N PHE A 465 -12.65 14.07 12.46
CA PHE A 465 -12.50 13.82 11.02
C PHE A 465 -13.40 12.68 10.53
N GLY A 466 -13.71 12.67 9.24
CA GLY A 466 -14.48 11.61 8.56
C GLY A 466 -15.92 11.39 9.04
N ALA A 467 -16.52 12.36 9.75
CA ALA A 467 -17.89 12.34 10.24
C ALA A 467 -18.94 12.32 9.11
N SER A 468 -20.21 12.13 9.44
CA SER A 468 -21.34 12.45 8.56
C SER A 468 -21.81 13.87 8.85
N PHE A 469 -21.65 14.79 7.89
CA PHE A 469 -22.12 16.18 7.98
C PHE A 469 -23.12 16.41 6.83
N VAL A 470 -24.41 16.37 7.16
CA VAL A 470 -25.51 16.25 6.21
C VAL A 470 -26.31 17.54 6.15
N ARG A 471 -26.62 18.02 4.94
CA ARG A 471 -27.51 19.17 4.69
C ARG A 471 -28.92 18.72 4.34
N LEU A 472 -29.89 19.03 5.21
CA LEU A 472 -31.29 18.62 5.02
C LEU A 472 -32.13 19.75 4.42
N GLY A 473 -32.09 20.95 5.01
CA GLY A 473 -32.71 22.16 4.46
C GLY A 473 -31.68 23.15 3.91
N PHE A 474 -32.10 24.36 3.53
CA PHE A 474 -31.24 25.32 2.80
C PHE A 474 -29.89 25.64 3.48
N ASN A 475 -29.87 25.69 4.81
CA ASN A 475 -28.75 26.17 5.62
C ASN A 475 -28.54 25.38 6.93
N HIS A 476 -29.07 24.15 7.01
CA HIS A 476 -29.09 23.35 8.24
C HIS A 476 -29.17 21.83 7.98
N GLY A 477 -28.85 21.04 9.00
CA GLY A 477 -28.99 19.59 8.96
C GLY A 477 -28.39 18.88 10.18
N LEU A 478 -27.77 17.72 9.94
CA LEU A 478 -27.28 16.81 10.99
C LEU A 478 -25.76 16.60 10.95
N LEU A 479 -25.18 16.33 12.11
CA LEU A 479 -23.80 15.92 12.32
C LEU A 479 -23.76 14.72 13.27
N PHE A 480 -23.11 13.63 12.88
CA PHE A 480 -22.93 12.43 13.72
C PHE A 480 -21.70 11.63 13.27
N GLY A 481 -21.24 10.72 14.12
CA GLY A 481 -20.02 9.96 13.88
C GLY A 481 -18.76 10.83 13.80
N GLY A 482 -17.79 10.34 13.04
CA GLY A 482 -16.43 10.85 12.92
C GLY A 482 -15.53 10.39 14.06
N MET A 483 -14.23 10.57 13.89
CA MET A 483 -13.21 10.12 14.83
C MET A 483 -12.57 11.31 15.56
N ARG A 484 -12.40 11.18 16.88
CA ARG A 484 -11.67 12.14 17.73
C ARG A 484 -10.18 12.12 17.39
N HIS A 485 -9.43 13.10 17.92
CA HIS A 485 -7.97 13.11 17.82
C HIS A 485 -7.32 11.83 18.41
N ASP A 486 -7.83 11.27 19.50
CA ASP A 486 -7.30 10.05 20.12
C ASP A 486 -7.73 8.74 19.42
N GLY A 487 -8.12 8.78 18.14
CA GLY A 487 -8.41 7.58 17.35
C GLY A 487 -9.70 6.83 17.74
N VAL A 488 -10.63 7.47 18.44
CA VAL A 488 -11.90 6.85 18.90
C VAL A 488 -13.11 7.51 18.23
N ILE A 489 -14.10 6.71 17.82
CA ILE A 489 -15.31 7.20 17.13
C ILE A 489 -16.23 7.97 18.09
N CYS A 490 -16.61 9.18 17.69
CA CYS A 490 -17.56 10.04 18.36
C CYS A 490 -18.97 9.45 18.27
N GLN A 491 -19.57 9.14 19.41
CA GLN A 491 -20.99 8.82 19.51
C GLN A 491 -21.85 10.09 19.64
N GLY A 492 -23.14 9.98 19.34
CA GLY A 492 -24.14 11.05 19.53
C GLY A 492 -24.51 11.80 18.25
N LEU A 493 -25.70 12.41 18.29
CA LEU A 493 -26.30 13.17 17.19
C LEU A 493 -26.31 14.67 17.51
N TRP A 494 -26.03 15.49 16.50
CA TRP A 494 -26.05 16.95 16.58
C TRP A 494 -26.88 17.53 15.43
N ARG A 495 -27.63 18.58 15.72
CA ARG A 495 -28.28 19.47 14.74
C ARG A 495 -27.37 20.67 14.51
N TRP A 496 -27.22 21.09 13.26
CA TRP A 496 -26.46 22.30 12.91
C TRP A 496 -27.29 23.25 12.05
N ARG A 497 -27.12 24.56 12.23
CA ARG A 497 -27.67 25.60 11.34
C ARG A 497 -26.73 26.79 11.19
N LEU A 498 -26.75 27.45 10.03
CA LEU A 498 -26.22 28.81 9.90
C LEU A 498 -27.20 29.81 10.50
N ASN A 499 -26.69 30.78 11.25
CA ASN A 499 -27.46 31.89 11.77
C ASN A 499 -27.29 33.09 10.84
N ILE A 500 -28.39 33.55 10.28
CA ILE A 500 -28.42 34.70 9.36
C ILE A 500 -29.03 35.88 10.12
N ARG A 501 -28.38 37.05 10.04
CA ARG A 501 -28.87 38.33 10.55
C ARG A 501 -28.58 39.39 9.49
N ASP A 502 -29.55 40.25 9.19
CA ASP A 502 -29.39 41.37 8.24
C ASP A 502 -28.78 40.93 6.88
N ASN A 503 -29.27 39.79 6.35
CA ASN A 503 -28.77 39.10 5.15
C ASN A 503 -27.29 38.66 5.17
N ILE A 504 -26.63 38.63 6.33
CA ILE A 504 -25.25 38.17 6.53
C ILE A 504 -25.24 36.90 7.39
N VAL A 505 -24.33 35.96 7.11
CA VAL A 505 -24.10 34.79 7.97
C VAL A 505 -23.29 35.23 9.20
N ALA A 506 -23.93 35.27 10.36
CA ALA A 506 -23.33 35.69 11.62
C ALA A 506 -22.54 34.59 12.35
N GLY A 507 -22.71 33.32 11.93
CA GLY A 507 -22.03 32.17 12.52
C GLY A 507 -22.83 30.87 12.40
N ILE A 508 -22.35 29.81 13.04
CA ILE A 508 -22.99 28.49 13.09
C ILE A 508 -23.47 28.16 14.50
N THR A 509 -24.56 27.41 14.62
CA THR A 509 -25.02 26.84 15.89
C THR A 509 -25.10 25.35 15.77
N PHE A 510 -24.48 24.65 16.74
CA PHE A 510 -24.69 23.23 16.99
C PHE A 510 -25.55 23.04 18.24
N LYS A 511 -26.48 22.08 18.19
CA LYS A 511 -27.34 21.66 19.31
C LYS A 511 -27.35 20.14 19.36
N GLN A 512 -26.97 19.54 20.49
CA GLN A 512 -27.06 18.09 20.67
C GLN A 512 -28.51 17.64 20.54
N SER A 513 -28.72 16.46 19.97
CA SER A 513 -30.04 15.86 19.71
C SER A 513 -30.15 14.51 20.41
N ASN A 514 -31.23 14.32 21.16
CA ASN A 514 -31.62 13.07 21.80
C ASN A 514 -32.74 12.37 21.02
N ALA A 515 -33.11 12.87 19.84
CA ALA A 515 -34.14 12.36 18.93
C ALA A 515 -34.09 10.85 18.59
N LEU A 516 -32.97 10.17 18.90
CA LEU A 516 -32.70 8.77 18.59
C LEU A 516 -32.35 7.91 19.81
N ASP A 517 -32.47 8.45 21.04
CA ASP A 517 -32.07 7.77 22.28
C ASP A 517 -32.87 6.50 22.62
N THR A 518 -33.94 6.18 21.87
CA THR A 518 -34.85 5.05 22.09
C THR A 518 -34.50 3.78 21.30
N SER A 519 -33.50 3.80 20.42
CA SER A 519 -33.15 2.67 19.52
C SER A 519 -31.89 1.90 19.96
N ALA A 520 -31.94 1.27 21.14
CA ALA A 520 -30.77 0.72 21.84
C ALA A 520 -29.85 -0.19 20.98
N GLY A 521 -30.39 -1.15 20.22
CA GLY A 521 -29.59 -2.12 19.44
C GLY A 521 -28.91 -1.54 18.19
N ILE A 522 -29.54 -0.58 17.51
CA ILE A 522 -28.98 0.03 16.27
C ILE A 522 -27.97 1.13 16.61
N TRP A 523 -28.10 1.77 17.78
CA TRP A 523 -27.32 2.94 18.17
C TRP A 523 -25.79 2.81 18.01
N PRO A 524 -25.12 1.70 18.38
CA PRO A 524 -23.66 1.56 18.21
C PRO A 524 -23.18 1.59 16.76
N TRP A 525 -24.07 1.27 15.80
CA TRP A 525 -23.81 1.20 14.36
C TRP A 525 -24.15 2.48 13.60
N LEU A 526 -24.78 3.47 14.25
CA LEU A 526 -25.18 4.73 13.62
C LEU A 526 -24.01 5.72 13.46
N SER A 527 -23.16 5.81 14.49
CA SER A 527 -22.03 6.73 14.51
C SER A 527 -20.79 6.08 13.91
N ARG A 528 -20.32 6.60 12.77
CA ARG A 528 -19.30 5.94 11.93
C ARG A 528 -18.16 6.87 11.54
N LEU A 529 -16.99 6.28 11.25
CA LEU A 529 -15.95 6.90 10.42
C LEU A 529 -16.13 6.43 8.97
N GLY A 530 -15.90 7.31 8.00
CA GLY A 530 -15.73 6.93 6.59
C GLY A 530 -17.02 6.59 5.83
N ALA A 531 -18.17 6.57 6.51
CA ALA A 531 -19.48 6.36 5.90
C ALA A 531 -19.81 7.43 4.86
N SER A 532 -20.58 7.07 3.84
CA SER A 532 -21.24 8.05 2.97
C SER A 532 -22.70 8.24 3.41
N TYR A 533 -23.39 9.17 2.75
CA TYR A 533 -24.83 9.33 2.92
C TYR A 533 -25.52 9.65 1.61
N SER A 534 -26.82 9.38 1.55
CA SER A 534 -27.69 9.76 0.44
C SER A 534 -29.12 10.01 0.93
N VAL A 535 -29.99 10.54 0.06
CA VAL A 535 -31.41 10.74 0.36
C VAL A 535 -32.27 10.14 -0.75
N ILE A 536 -33.12 9.16 -0.42
CA ILE A 536 -34.06 8.53 -1.34
C ILE A 536 -35.45 8.66 -0.72
N ARG A 537 -36.46 9.15 -1.46
CA ARG A 537 -37.84 9.35 -0.95
C ARG A 537 -37.94 10.15 0.37
N ASN A 538 -37.10 11.16 0.56
CA ASN A 538 -36.91 11.92 1.82
C ASN A 538 -36.39 11.10 3.01
N GLU A 539 -35.93 9.87 2.81
CA GLU A 539 -35.25 9.06 3.82
C GLU A 539 -33.73 9.29 3.74
N LEU A 540 -33.07 9.59 4.88
CA LEU A 540 -31.62 9.79 4.93
C LEU A 540 -30.91 8.44 5.13
N LEU A 541 -30.23 7.96 4.11
CA LEU A 541 -29.44 6.73 4.16
C LEU A 541 -28.01 7.01 4.66
N VAL A 542 -27.51 6.17 5.56
CA VAL A 542 -26.13 6.12 6.05
C VAL A 542 -25.51 4.82 5.56
N ILE A 543 -24.45 4.90 4.77
CA ILE A 543 -23.94 3.77 3.97
C ILE A 543 -22.47 3.50 4.32
N GLY A 544 -22.16 2.26 4.71
CA GLY A 544 -20.79 1.78 4.93
C GLY A 544 -20.00 2.49 6.03
N GLY A 545 -18.68 2.45 5.93
CA GLY A 545 -17.74 2.93 6.95
C GLY A 545 -17.47 1.91 8.06
N VAL A 546 -16.85 2.37 9.15
CA VAL A 546 -16.57 1.57 10.36
C VAL A 546 -17.21 2.22 11.59
N ALA A 547 -17.65 1.41 12.56
CA ALA A 547 -18.45 1.84 13.71
C ALA A 547 -17.73 1.59 15.04
N ARG A 548 -18.42 1.81 16.18
CA ARG A 548 -17.85 1.65 17.53
C ARG A 548 -17.17 0.30 17.74
N HIS A 549 -17.77 -0.77 17.22
CA HIS A 549 -17.29 -2.16 17.35
C HIS A 549 -16.40 -2.60 16.17
N GLY A 550 -16.05 -1.69 15.25
CA GLY A 550 -15.13 -1.92 14.13
C GLY A 550 -15.87 -2.20 12.83
N CYS A 551 -15.65 -3.39 12.26
CA CYS A 551 -16.38 -3.90 11.09
C CYS A 551 -17.89 -3.86 11.35
N ILE A 552 -18.67 -3.40 10.36
CA ILE A 552 -20.13 -3.31 10.45
C ILE A 552 -20.73 -4.60 9.86
N PRO A 553 -21.51 -5.38 10.64
CA PRO A 553 -22.17 -6.58 10.11
C PRO A 553 -23.15 -6.25 9.00
N LYS A 554 -23.40 -7.21 8.11
CA LYS A 554 -24.29 -7.08 6.93
C LYS A 554 -25.61 -6.36 7.21
N ASP A 555 -26.24 -6.72 8.32
CA ASP A 555 -27.59 -6.27 8.68
C ASP A 555 -27.63 -4.81 9.19
N TYR A 556 -26.46 -4.18 9.37
CA TYR A 556 -26.29 -2.77 9.74
C TYR A 556 -25.52 -1.95 8.68
N GLU A 557 -25.10 -2.53 7.55
CA GLU A 557 -24.30 -1.83 6.53
C GLU A 557 -24.95 -0.54 6.01
N ILE A 558 -26.28 -0.56 5.84
CA ILE A 558 -27.09 0.59 5.48
C ILE A 558 -28.16 0.81 6.55
N LEU A 559 -28.23 2.03 7.07
CA LEU A 559 -29.29 2.49 7.96
C LEU A 559 -30.09 3.60 7.28
N THR A 560 -31.42 3.59 7.46
CA THR A 560 -32.29 4.71 7.08
C THR A 560 -32.66 5.51 8.33
N ILE A 561 -32.56 6.85 8.24
CA ILE A 561 -33.05 7.79 9.25
C ILE A 561 -34.31 8.44 8.69
N LEU A 562 -35.44 8.06 9.28
CA LEU A 562 -36.78 8.56 8.96
C LEU A 562 -37.14 9.71 9.91
N GLY A 563 -37.81 10.75 9.41
CA GLY A 563 -38.32 11.82 10.24
C GLY A 563 -38.99 12.94 9.46
N SER A 564 -39.71 13.82 10.16
CA SER A 564 -40.29 15.01 9.55
C SER A 564 -39.23 16.09 9.32
N PHE A 565 -38.52 16.00 8.19
CA PHE A 565 -37.62 17.05 7.71
C PHE A 565 -38.36 18.29 7.18
N SER A 566 -39.69 18.33 7.30
CA SER A 566 -40.56 19.43 6.88
C SER A 566 -40.83 20.44 8.00
N ALA A 567 -40.58 20.09 9.26
CA ALA A 567 -40.96 20.87 10.45
C ALA A 567 -39.88 21.84 10.96
N PHE A 568 -38.89 22.22 10.14
CA PHE A 568 -37.73 23.04 10.56
C PHE A 568 -38.01 24.53 10.84
N GLY A 569 -39.27 24.97 10.86
CA GLY A 569 -39.64 26.32 11.32
C GLY A 569 -39.25 26.58 12.79
N GLU A 570 -39.18 25.53 13.61
CA GLU A 570 -38.87 25.61 15.05
C GLU A 570 -37.57 24.86 15.38
N PHE A 571 -36.40 25.44 15.09
CA PHE A 571 -35.09 24.86 15.44
C PHE A 571 -34.94 24.54 16.94
N GLU A 572 -35.74 25.17 17.81
CA GLU A 572 -35.73 24.88 19.23
C GLU A 572 -36.36 23.54 19.60
N LYS A 573 -37.43 23.13 18.89
CA LYS A 573 -38.14 21.87 19.15
C LYS A 573 -37.27 20.66 18.82
N GLU A 574 -37.45 19.57 19.56
CA GLU A 574 -36.72 18.33 19.30
C GLU A 574 -37.32 17.59 18.10
N MET A 575 -36.48 16.87 17.35
CA MET A 575 -36.92 16.11 16.18
C MET A 575 -37.47 14.76 16.61
N GLU A 576 -38.53 14.28 15.95
CA GLU A 576 -38.91 12.87 15.97
C GLU A 576 -38.18 12.17 14.84
N LEU A 577 -37.14 11.42 15.18
CA LEU A 577 -36.37 10.59 14.25
C LEU A 577 -36.57 9.11 14.59
N ARG A 578 -36.48 8.24 13.58
CA ARG A 578 -36.41 6.79 13.74
C ARG A 578 -35.27 6.26 12.88
N VAL A 579 -34.49 5.32 13.40
CA VAL A 579 -33.51 4.57 12.60
C VAL A 579 -34.04 3.16 12.36
N ALA A 580 -33.90 2.67 11.13
CA ALA A 580 -34.17 1.28 10.77
C ALA A 580 -33.04 0.73 9.89
N CYS A 581 -32.89 -0.59 9.87
CA CYS A 581 -31.93 -1.26 8.99
C CYS A 581 -32.49 -1.38 7.58
N VAL A 582 -31.65 -1.14 6.57
CA VAL A 582 -32.00 -1.37 5.17
C VAL A 582 -31.25 -2.59 4.68
N LEU A 583 -31.99 -3.61 4.23
CA LEU A 583 -31.46 -4.82 3.61
C LEU A 583 -31.87 -4.83 2.13
N PRO A 584 -31.03 -4.29 1.21
CA PRO A 584 -31.38 -4.27 -0.19
C PRO A 584 -31.46 -5.70 -0.75
N ARG A 585 -32.53 -6.00 -1.49
CA ARG A 585 -32.65 -7.21 -2.28
C ARG A 585 -31.47 -7.29 -3.26
N MET A 586 -30.79 -8.43 -3.26
CA MET A 586 -29.59 -8.69 -4.05
C MET A 586 -29.73 -10.05 -4.75
N ASP A 587 -29.27 -10.17 -5.99
CA ASP A 587 -29.14 -11.47 -6.66
C ASP A 587 -28.02 -12.28 -5.95
N PRO A 588 -28.22 -13.57 -5.62
CA PRO A 588 -27.18 -14.39 -4.98
C PRO A 588 -25.88 -14.50 -5.79
N ASN A 589 -25.91 -14.25 -7.10
CA ASN A 589 -24.77 -14.38 -8.00
C ASN A 589 -23.94 -13.09 -8.13
N ILE A 590 -24.39 -11.95 -7.59
CA ILE A 590 -23.63 -10.69 -7.65
C ILE A 590 -22.81 -10.46 -6.36
N PRO A 591 -21.63 -9.83 -6.45
CA PRO A 591 -20.82 -9.55 -5.28
C PRO A 591 -21.51 -8.53 -4.36
N ARG A 592 -21.45 -8.79 -3.05
CA ARG A 592 -21.77 -7.82 -2.01
C ARG A 592 -20.83 -6.61 -2.13
N PRO A 593 -21.33 -5.36 -2.09
CA PRO A 593 -20.48 -4.18 -2.16
C PRO A 593 -19.59 -4.08 -0.92
N PHE A 594 -18.30 -3.80 -1.10
CA PHE A 594 -17.41 -3.48 0.01
C PHE A 594 -17.46 -1.98 0.31
N LEU A 595 -18.20 -1.60 1.35
CA LEU A 595 -18.56 -0.21 1.62
C LEU A 595 -17.50 0.53 2.47
N ILE A 596 -16.22 0.39 2.08
CA ILE A 596 -15.06 0.97 2.77
C ILE A 596 -14.35 1.95 1.83
N GLY A 597 -14.29 3.22 2.25
CA GLY A 597 -13.87 4.39 1.46
C GLY A 597 -14.41 4.44 0.02
N HIS A 598 -15.60 3.87 -0.18
CA HIS A 598 -16.45 4.04 -1.33
C HIS A 598 -17.00 5.48 -1.39
N SER A 599 -17.59 5.84 -2.52
CA SER A 599 -18.26 7.11 -2.73
C SER A 599 -19.69 6.88 -3.21
N THR A 600 -20.60 7.77 -2.84
CA THR A 600 -22.01 7.69 -3.26
C THR A 600 -22.53 9.03 -3.73
N HIS A 601 -23.34 9.02 -4.79
CA HIS A 601 -24.01 10.23 -5.28
C HIS A 601 -25.40 9.87 -5.84
N ARG A 602 -26.36 10.80 -5.71
CA ARG A 602 -27.71 10.65 -6.26
C ARG A 602 -27.71 10.79 -7.78
N THR A 603 -28.54 10.01 -8.46
CA THR A 603 -28.80 10.15 -9.90
C THR A 603 -29.69 11.36 -10.16
N ALA A 604 -29.67 11.95 -11.36
CA ALA A 604 -30.42 13.18 -11.65
C ALA A 604 -31.86 12.95 -12.14
N SER A 605 -32.34 11.71 -12.22
CA SER A 605 -33.70 11.39 -12.64
C SER A 605 -34.76 12.03 -11.73
N ALA A 606 -35.85 12.52 -12.34
CA ALA A 606 -36.83 13.42 -11.72
C ALA A 606 -37.66 12.82 -10.56
N GLU A 607 -37.39 11.57 -10.17
CA GLU A 607 -38.14 10.86 -9.12
C GLU A 607 -37.33 10.60 -7.83
N ASP A 608 -36.04 10.99 -7.75
CA ASP A 608 -35.19 10.87 -6.54
C ASP A 608 -35.14 9.42 -5.96
N ARG A 609 -35.28 8.39 -6.81
CA ARG A 609 -35.43 6.97 -6.40
C ARG A 609 -34.14 6.18 -6.23
N ALA A 610 -32.99 6.69 -6.68
CA ALA A 610 -31.76 5.91 -6.78
C ALA A 610 -30.48 6.67 -6.37
N THR A 611 -29.47 5.90 -5.95
CA THR A 611 -28.13 6.36 -5.56
C THR A 611 -27.09 5.40 -6.13
N LEU A 612 -26.08 5.97 -6.79
CA LEU A 612 -24.95 5.21 -7.29
C LEU A 612 -23.90 5.01 -6.17
N ILE A 613 -23.39 3.78 -6.04
CA ILE A 613 -22.28 3.38 -5.17
C ILE A 613 -21.10 2.97 -6.06
N VAL A 614 -19.98 3.68 -5.92
CA VAL A 614 -18.78 3.53 -6.76
C VAL A 614 -17.48 3.63 -5.96
N GLY A 615 -16.39 3.10 -6.52
CA GLY A 615 -15.12 2.93 -5.82
C GLY A 615 -15.27 1.99 -4.63
N GLY A 616 -14.34 2.09 -3.67
CA GLY A 616 -14.29 1.27 -2.46
C GLY A 616 -13.37 0.07 -2.58
N GLY A 617 -12.69 -0.23 -1.48
CA GLY A 617 -11.59 -1.18 -1.42
C GLY A 617 -10.79 -1.02 -0.13
N ALA A 618 -9.90 -1.97 0.15
CA ALA A 618 -8.89 -1.88 1.20
C ALA A 618 -7.69 -2.75 0.83
N THR A 619 -6.53 -2.49 1.45
CA THR A 619 -5.38 -3.40 1.40
C THR A 619 -5.63 -4.72 2.14
N CYS A 620 -6.62 -4.75 3.04
CA CYS A 620 -6.94 -5.86 3.93
C CYS A 620 -5.70 -6.36 4.71
N PHE A 621 -4.97 -5.43 5.33
CA PHE A 621 -3.70 -5.69 6.02
C PHE A 621 -2.69 -6.38 5.08
N SER A 622 -1.94 -7.38 5.56
CA SER A 622 -1.04 -8.21 4.76
C SER A 622 -1.76 -9.35 4.00
N PHE A 623 -3.07 -9.52 4.18
CA PHE A 623 -3.81 -10.65 3.59
C PHE A 623 -3.91 -10.53 2.06
N GLY A 624 -4.02 -9.30 1.54
CA GLY A 624 -4.02 -8.96 0.13
C GLY A 624 -5.17 -8.02 -0.24
N ALA A 625 -4.97 -7.09 -1.16
CA ALA A 625 -5.97 -6.04 -1.40
C ALA A 625 -7.27 -6.54 -2.04
N TYR A 626 -8.42 -6.09 -1.50
CA TYR A 626 -9.73 -6.24 -2.11
C TYR A 626 -10.21 -4.89 -2.67
N TRP A 627 -10.79 -4.92 -3.87
CA TRP A 627 -11.32 -3.74 -4.55
C TRP A 627 -12.67 -4.08 -5.17
N ASN A 628 -13.63 -3.17 -5.08
CA ASN A 628 -14.96 -3.39 -5.62
C ASN A 628 -14.89 -3.72 -7.13
N PRO A 629 -15.48 -4.85 -7.58
CA PRO A 629 -15.35 -5.32 -8.96
C PRO A 629 -16.23 -4.58 -9.98
N GLY A 630 -17.05 -3.62 -9.55
CA GLY A 630 -18.00 -2.88 -10.38
C GLY A 630 -18.66 -1.76 -9.59
N CYS A 631 -19.87 -1.38 -9.99
CA CYS A 631 -20.71 -0.40 -9.28
C CYS A 631 -22.09 -1.00 -8.95
N TRP A 632 -22.76 -0.40 -7.97
CA TRP A 632 -24.12 -0.77 -7.57
C TRP A 632 -25.01 0.46 -7.59
N LEU A 633 -26.17 0.34 -8.21
CA LEU A 633 -27.25 1.30 -8.06
C LEU A 633 -28.16 0.80 -6.92
N LEU A 634 -28.23 1.55 -5.83
CA LEU A 634 -29.17 1.33 -4.73
C LEU A 634 -30.44 2.12 -5.02
N TYR A 635 -31.59 1.44 -5.10
CA TYR A 635 -32.87 2.07 -5.47
C TYR A 635 -34.06 1.50 -4.70
N PHE A 636 -35.16 2.24 -4.70
CA PHE A 636 -36.45 1.82 -4.14
C PHE A 636 -37.32 1.14 -5.21
N PHE A 637 -37.60 -0.17 -5.08
CA PHE A 637 -38.04 -1.01 -6.20
C PHE A 637 -39.55 -1.03 -6.49
N GLU A 638 -40.42 -0.50 -5.63
CA GLU A 638 -41.84 -0.32 -6.02
C GLU A 638 -42.00 0.68 -7.18
N GLY A 639 -40.94 1.44 -7.50
CA GLY A 639 -40.91 2.37 -8.62
C GLY A 639 -40.68 1.74 -10.01
N GLY A 640 -40.57 0.41 -10.11
CA GLY A 640 -40.31 -0.32 -11.37
C GLY A 640 -38.84 -0.70 -11.58
N ASP A 641 -38.55 -1.28 -12.75
CA ASP A 641 -37.18 -1.61 -13.16
C ASP A 641 -36.38 -0.34 -13.44
N VAL A 642 -35.18 -0.24 -12.87
CA VAL A 642 -34.28 0.91 -13.05
C VAL A 642 -33.16 0.55 -14.00
N THR A 643 -32.89 1.42 -14.98
CA THR A 643 -31.80 1.24 -15.95
C THR A 643 -30.46 1.10 -15.22
N PRO A 644 -29.63 0.09 -15.54
CA PRO A 644 -28.32 -0.07 -14.93
C PRO A 644 -27.43 1.14 -15.23
N TRP A 645 -26.52 1.44 -14.31
CA TRP A 645 -25.47 2.44 -14.49
C TRP A 645 -24.13 1.73 -14.68
N ALA A 646 -23.34 2.18 -15.65
CA ALA A 646 -22.06 1.60 -16.02
C ALA A 646 -20.95 2.67 -16.02
N LEU A 647 -19.69 2.22 -16.00
CA LEU A 647 -18.56 3.10 -16.34
C LEU A 647 -18.64 3.43 -17.84
N VAL A 648 -18.66 4.72 -18.18
CA VAL A 648 -18.71 5.18 -19.57
C VAL A 648 -17.30 5.16 -20.14
N LYS A 649 -17.08 4.31 -21.14
CA LYS A 649 -15.84 4.36 -21.94
C LYS A 649 -15.87 5.57 -22.89
N PRO A 650 -14.76 6.32 -23.05
CA PRO A 650 -14.70 7.38 -24.02
C PRO A 650 -14.99 6.86 -25.43
N THR A 651 -15.97 7.47 -26.12
CA THR A 651 -16.15 7.20 -27.56
C THR A 651 -15.00 7.86 -28.29
N GLN A 652 -14.18 7.11 -29.02
CA GLN A 652 -13.15 7.68 -29.89
C GLN A 652 -13.80 8.62 -30.92
N GLN A 653 -13.66 9.93 -30.73
CA GLN A 653 -14.02 10.89 -31.76
C GLN A 653 -13.01 10.77 -32.90
N LYS A 654 -13.49 10.41 -34.10
CA LYS A 654 -12.75 10.66 -35.35
C LYS A 654 -12.42 12.16 -35.40
N ALA A 655 -11.14 12.49 -35.38
CA ALA A 655 -10.69 13.87 -35.52
C ALA A 655 -11.23 14.44 -36.84
N LEU A 656 -12.00 15.52 -36.74
CA LEU A 656 -12.33 16.35 -37.90
C LEU A 656 -11.05 17.08 -38.38
N PRO A 657 -10.94 17.42 -39.68
CA PRO A 657 -9.75 18.07 -40.21
C PRO A 657 -9.59 19.46 -39.59
N ALA A 658 -8.52 19.65 -38.80
CA ALA A 658 -8.26 20.91 -38.11
C ALA A 658 -7.78 22.00 -39.09
N GLY A 659 -8.68 22.86 -39.52
CA GLY A 659 -8.36 24.11 -40.20
C GLY A 659 -7.83 25.18 -39.24
N GLN A 660 -6.52 25.42 -39.29
CA GLN A 660 -5.75 26.61 -38.87
C GLN A 660 -6.38 27.60 -37.85
N GLY A 661 -5.76 27.70 -36.66
CA GLY A 661 -6.02 28.79 -35.70
C GLY A 661 -5.34 28.53 -34.34
N GLY A 662 -4.01 28.64 -34.28
CA GLY A 662 -3.22 28.03 -33.21
C GLY A 662 -2.95 28.87 -31.96
N LEU A 663 -2.83 28.18 -30.82
CA LEU A 663 -1.85 28.46 -29.76
C LEU A 663 -0.91 27.26 -29.70
N LYS A 664 0.41 27.50 -29.60
CA LYS A 664 1.42 26.47 -29.82
C LYS A 664 1.56 25.53 -28.62
N GLU A 665 1.16 24.27 -28.78
CA GLU A 665 1.66 23.18 -27.94
C GLU A 665 3.17 23.03 -28.09
N GLY A 666 3.81 22.46 -27.08
CA GLY A 666 5.27 22.36 -26.99
C GLY A 666 5.85 21.58 -28.17
N SER A 667 6.74 22.23 -28.94
CA SER A 667 7.54 21.56 -29.97
C SER A 667 8.21 20.33 -29.38
N MET A 668 8.03 19.16 -30.02
CA MET A 668 8.97 18.06 -29.79
C MET A 668 10.38 18.59 -30.04
N ARG A 669 11.30 18.37 -29.08
CA ARG A 669 12.73 18.42 -29.39
C ARG A 669 13.03 17.22 -30.30
N PRO A 670 13.75 17.40 -31.42
CA PRO A 670 14.05 16.29 -32.31
C PRO A 670 14.85 15.21 -31.56
N LEU A 671 14.53 13.93 -31.84
CA LEU A 671 15.27 12.79 -31.33
C LEU A 671 16.74 12.90 -31.72
N THR A 672 17.66 12.78 -30.76
CA THR A 672 19.08 12.79 -31.07
C THR A 672 19.49 11.40 -31.59
N PRO A 673 19.97 11.23 -32.82
CA PRO A 673 20.47 9.94 -33.27
C PRO A 673 21.71 9.56 -32.45
N VAL A 674 21.83 8.29 -32.07
CA VAL A 674 23.07 7.77 -31.46
C VAL A 674 24.12 7.61 -32.57
N ASP A 675 25.30 8.19 -32.37
CA ASP A 675 26.37 8.13 -33.38
C ASP A 675 26.87 6.69 -33.61
N CYS A 676 27.13 6.37 -34.88
CA CYS A 676 27.83 5.16 -35.28
C CYS A 676 29.34 5.37 -35.26
N VAL A 677 30.08 4.37 -34.78
CA VAL A 677 31.55 4.36 -34.69
C VAL A 677 32.09 2.98 -35.05
N SER A 678 33.21 2.94 -35.75
CA SER A 678 33.96 1.71 -36.01
C SER A 678 35.18 1.64 -35.09
N LEU A 679 35.46 0.46 -34.55
CA LEU A 679 36.60 0.22 -33.65
C LEU A 679 37.75 -0.44 -34.41
N TYR A 680 38.96 0.09 -34.26
CA TYR A 680 40.19 -0.45 -34.84
C TYR A 680 41.13 -1.01 -33.76
N LEU A 681 41.14 -0.38 -32.57
CA LEU A 681 41.93 -0.76 -31.41
C LEU A 681 41.06 -0.86 -30.15
N GLU A 682 41.51 -1.60 -29.14
CA GLU A 682 40.83 -1.65 -27.83
C GLU A 682 40.72 -0.25 -27.18
N LYS A 683 41.71 0.62 -27.44
CA LYS A 683 41.71 1.99 -26.94
C LYS A 683 40.48 2.78 -27.40
N ASP A 684 40.02 2.58 -28.63
CA ASP A 684 38.87 3.31 -29.19
C ASP A 684 37.60 3.06 -28.35
N PHE A 685 37.44 1.83 -27.84
CA PHE A 685 36.35 1.49 -26.92
C PHE A 685 36.55 2.06 -25.50
N ILE A 686 37.80 2.17 -25.03
CA ILE A 686 38.11 2.83 -23.74
C ILE A 686 37.79 4.33 -23.82
N ASP A 687 38.12 4.99 -24.93
CA ASP A 687 37.84 6.41 -25.15
C ASP A 687 36.30 6.64 -25.23
N ILE A 688 35.53 5.73 -25.84
CA ILE A 688 34.05 5.73 -25.81
C ILE A 688 33.50 5.52 -24.39
N LEU A 689 34.08 4.59 -23.63
CA LEU A 689 33.68 4.30 -22.24
C LEU A 689 33.90 5.52 -21.34
N GLN A 690 35.00 6.26 -21.53
CA GLN A 690 35.28 7.51 -20.83
C GLN A 690 34.34 8.66 -21.22
N ALA A 691 33.88 8.71 -22.48
CA ALA A 691 32.93 9.72 -22.94
C ALA A 691 31.53 9.58 -22.32
N GLY A 692 31.16 8.42 -21.77
CA GLY A 692 29.93 8.23 -20.98
C GLY A 692 28.61 8.36 -21.75
N VAL A 693 28.65 8.39 -23.09
CA VAL A 693 27.51 8.49 -24.00
C VAL A 693 27.32 7.23 -24.86
N PRO A 694 26.08 6.84 -25.22
CA PRO A 694 25.84 5.69 -26.09
C PRO A 694 26.50 5.85 -27.46
N LYS A 695 26.94 4.73 -28.04
CA LYS A 695 27.47 4.64 -29.40
C LYS A 695 27.06 3.33 -30.05
N ILE A 696 26.71 3.37 -31.33
CA ILE A 696 26.49 2.17 -32.14
C ILE A 696 27.85 1.73 -32.71
N LEU A 697 28.30 0.55 -32.33
CA LEU A 697 29.51 -0.09 -32.81
C LEU A 697 29.20 -0.80 -34.14
N THR A 698 29.73 -0.24 -35.23
CA THR A 698 29.61 -0.78 -36.59
C THR A 698 30.87 -1.54 -37.01
N CYS A 699 30.75 -2.37 -38.06
CA CYS A 699 31.88 -3.11 -38.65
C CYS A 699 32.59 -4.09 -37.69
N ILE A 700 31.89 -4.60 -36.67
CA ILE A 700 32.41 -5.61 -35.76
C ILE A 700 32.08 -7.04 -36.26
N ASP A 701 33.07 -7.94 -36.24
CA ASP A 701 32.83 -9.36 -36.51
C ASP A 701 32.43 -10.08 -35.21
N ILE A 702 31.13 -10.32 -35.06
CA ILE A 702 30.57 -11.06 -33.92
C ILE A 702 30.45 -12.57 -34.18
N GLY A 703 31.12 -13.08 -35.21
CA GLY A 703 31.12 -14.48 -35.58
C GLY A 703 29.88 -14.92 -36.36
N PRO A 704 29.81 -16.23 -36.69
CA PRO A 704 28.77 -16.77 -37.58
C PRO A 704 27.36 -16.80 -36.96
N CYS A 705 27.16 -16.37 -35.71
CA CYS A 705 25.84 -16.29 -35.07
C CYS A 705 24.81 -15.49 -35.90
N THR A 706 25.25 -14.42 -36.57
CA THR A 706 24.40 -13.53 -37.40
C THR A 706 23.73 -14.25 -38.57
N THR A 707 24.40 -15.22 -39.18
CA THR A 707 23.87 -16.04 -40.28
C THR A 707 23.26 -17.35 -39.78
N LYS A 708 23.90 -17.99 -38.79
CA LYS A 708 23.50 -19.32 -38.30
C LYS A 708 22.22 -19.32 -37.48
N TRP A 709 21.98 -18.34 -36.59
CA TRP A 709 20.91 -18.39 -35.57
C TRP A 709 19.48 -18.18 -36.12
N THR A 710 19.11 -19.01 -37.10
CA THR A 710 17.76 -19.20 -37.63
C THR A 710 16.92 -20.07 -36.67
N PRO A 711 15.58 -20.03 -36.74
CA PRO A 711 14.72 -20.92 -35.95
C PRO A 711 15.10 -22.40 -36.11
N ALA A 712 15.33 -22.86 -37.34
CA ALA A 712 15.72 -24.23 -37.66
C ALA A 712 17.09 -24.63 -37.06
N TYR A 713 18.05 -23.71 -37.03
CA TYR A 713 19.36 -23.96 -36.42
C TYR A 713 19.26 -24.04 -34.89
N LEU A 714 18.54 -23.12 -34.26
CA LEU A 714 18.33 -23.12 -32.81
C LEU A 714 17.62 -24.41 -32.35
N LEU A 715 16.63 -24.87 -33.12
CA LEU A 715 15.92 -26.12 -32.86
C LEU A 715 16.80 -27.37 -33.08
N SER A 716 17.79 -27.34 -33.99
CA SER A 716 18.70 -28.49 -34.20
C SER A 716 19.89 -28.52 -33.24
N LYS A 717 20.30 -27.37 -32.68
CA LYS A 717 21.39 -27.27 -31.70
C LYS A 717 20.96 -27.48 -30.26
N ILE A 718 19.82 -26.95 -29.85
CA ILE A 718 19.39 -26.99 -28.44
C ILE A 718 18.55 -28.26 -28.18
N PRO A 719 18.78 -29.01 -27.09
CA PRO A 719 17.97 -30.18 -26.76
C PRO A 719 16.49 -29.85 -26.55
N ALA A 720 15.58 -30.68 -27.07
CA ALA A 720 14.14 -30.51 -26.91
C ALA A 720 13.65 -30.57 -25.44
N SER A 721 14.42 -31.23 -24.57
CA SER A 721 14.19 -31.31 -23.12
C SER A 721 14.55 -30.02 -22.36
N ARG A 722 15.21 -29.05 -22.99
CA ARG A 722 15.69 -27.83 -22.33
C ARG A 722 14.54 -26.86 -22.06
N ASN A 723 14.16 -26.73 -20.80
CA ASN A 723 13.18 -25.73 -20.35
C ASN A 723 13.81 -24.35 -20.16
N ILE A 724 13.02 -23.31 -20.39
CA ILE A 724 13.34 -21.90 -20.16
C ILE A 724 12.21 -21.21 -19.39
N VAL A 725 12.54 -20.10 -18.72
CA VAL A 725 11.55 -19.17 -18.14
C VAL A 725 11.45 -17.96 -19.06
N ILE A 726 10.24 -17.67 -19.54
CA ILE A 726 9.93 -16.50 -20.38
C ILE A 726 9.00 -15.54 -19.64
N HIS A 727 8.95 -14.30 -20.11
CA HIS A 727 7.88 -13.35 -19.82
C HIS A 727 6.85 -13.52 -20.95
N ALA A 728 5.60 -13.80 -20.61
CA ALA A 728 4.50 -13.91 -21.56
C ALA A 728 3.45 -12.84 -21.23
N SER A 729 3.11 -11.99 -22.19
CA SER A 729 2.21 -10.85 -22.03
C SER A 729 0.94 -11.05 -22.89
N PRO A 730 -0.23 -10.52 -22.47
CA PRO A 730 -1.38 -10.37 -23.35
C PRO A 730 -1.26 -9.14 -24.27
N ASN A 731 -0.29 -8.24 -24.02
CA ASN A 731 -0.11 -6.96 -24.73
C ASN A 731 1.33 -6.79 -25.25
N ARG A 732 1.51 -6.08 -26.37
CA ARG A 732 2.84 -5.75 -26.93
C ARG A 732 3.75 -5.00 -25.95
N THR A 733 3.24 -3.99 -25.24
CA THR A 733 4.01 -3.23 -24.24
C THR A 733 3.90 -3.86 -22.86
N MET A 734 5.03 -4.33 -22.33
CA MET A 734 5.15 -4.85 -20.96
C MET A 734 5.60 -3.76 -19.99
N ASN A 735 5.09 -3.77 -18.77
CA ASN A 735 5.43 -2.86 -17.69
C ASN A 735 5.70 -3.61 -16.38
N PHE A 736 6.94 -3.51 -15.88
CA PHE A 736 7.40 -4.23 -14.68
C PHE A 736 6.68 -3.81 -13.39
N GLN A 737 6.26 -2.56 -13.28
CA GLN A 737 5.58 -2.04 -12.08
C GLN A 737 4.13 -2.52 -12.04
N ARG A 738 3.45 -2.60 -13.19
CA ARG A 738 2.11 -3.20 -13.33
C ARG A 738 2.13 -4.73 -13.27
N LYS A 739 3.23 -5.37 -13.65
CA LYS A 739 3.35 -6.83 -13.82
C LYS A 739 2.25 -7.37 -14.73
N ASP A 740 2.08 -6.72 -15.88
CA ASP A 740 1.11 -7.08 -16.92
C ASP A 740 1.59 -8.26 -17.81
N PHE A 741 2.56 -9.03 -17.33
CA PHE A 741 3.08 -10.27 -17.93
C PHE A 741 3.22 -11.38 -16.86
N ALA A 742 3.19 -12.63 -17.29
CA ALA A 742 3.44 -13.80 -16.46
C ALA A 742 4.84 -14.39 -16.69
N TYR A 743 5.43 -14.98 -15.64
CA TYR A 743 6.61 -15.84 -15.77
C TYR A 743 6.17 -17.26 -16.11
N THR A 744 6.47 -17.72 -17.33
CA THR A 744 6.04 -19.03 -17.84
C THR A 744 7.25 -19.92 -18.10
N THR A 745 7.26 -21.12 -17.51
CA THR A 745 8.27 -22.15 -17.82
C THR A 745 7.77 -23.00 -18.98
N MET A 746 8.58 -23.15 -20.04
CA MET A 746 8.25 -24.01 -21.18
C MET A 746 9.49 -24.56 -21.90
N PRO A 747 9.37 -25.64 -22.69
CA PRO A 747 10.47 -26.12 -23.53
C PRO A 747 10.90 -25.07 -24.55
N PHE A 748 12.22 -24.86 -24.70
CA PHE A 748 12.80 -23.92 -25.66
C PHE A 748 12.30 -24.16 -27.10
N HIS A 749 12.13 -25.43 -27.48
CA HIS A 749 11.58 -25.81 -28.78
C HIS A 749 10.16 -25.30 -29.02
N ASN A 750 9.33 -25.30 -27.98
CA ASN A 750 7.96 -24.81 -28.10
C ASN A 750 7.95 -23.28 -28.23
N PHE A 751 8.76 -22.60 -27.42
CA PHE A 751 8.94 -21.15 -27.49
C PHE A 751 9.36 -20.67 -28.89
N ILE A 752 10.41 -21.25 -29.48
CA ILE A 752 10.85 -20.86 -30.84
C ILE A 752 9.76 -21.13 -31.89
N LYS A 753 9.04 -22.25 -31.81
CA LYS A 753 7.93 -22.56 -32.73
C LYS A 753 6.78 -21.56 -32.60
N ILE A 754 6.44 -21.12 -31.39
CA ILE A 754 5.43 -20.09 -31.16
C ILE A 754 5.87 -18.75 -31.77
N LEU A 755 7.11 -18.31 -31.51
CA LEU A 755 7.63 -17.05 -32.05
C LEU A 755 7.71 -17.02 -33.60
N ASP A 756 7.90 -18.18 -34.23
CA ASP A 756 8.01 -18.30 -35.69
C ASP A 756 6.63 -18.39 -36.36
N ALA A 757 5.65 -19.02 -35.69
CA ALA A 757 4.31 -19.25 -36.22
C ALA A 757 3.30 -18.11 -35.93
N ASP A 758 3.38 -17.46 -34.77
CA ASP A 758 2.39 -16.47 -34.31
C ASP A 758 2.97 -15.03 -34.34
N PRO A 759 2.48 -14.15 -35.25
CA PRO A 759 2.88 -12.76 -35.29
C PRO A 759 2.55 -11.96 -34.02
N GLN A 760 1.57 -12.40 -33.22
CA GLN A 760 1.14 -11.76 -31.97
C GLN A 760 1.71 -12.44 -30.72
N ALA A 761 2.74 -13.27 -30.86
CA ALA A 761 3.45 -13.89 -29.75
C ALA A 761 4.22 -12.86 -28.90
N HIS A 762 3.54 -12.18 -27.98
CA HIS A 762 4.10 -11.20 -27.04
C HIS A 762 4.92 -11.88 -25.94
N MET A 763 6.05 -12.49 -26.31
CA MET A 763 6.91 -13.29 -25.43
C MET A 763 8.36 -12.81 -25.45
N TYR A 764 8.99 -12.78 -24.27
CA TYR A 764 10.37 -12.33 -24.07
C TYR A 764 11.17 -13.27 -23.15
N LEU A 765 12.25 -13.83 -23.69
CA LEU A 765 13.29 -14.52 -22.93
C LEU A 765 14.41 -13.54 -22.57
N ARG A 766 14.74 -13.44 -21.28
CA ARG A 766 16.04 -13.02 -20.76
C ARG A 766 16.65 -14.23 -20.07
N SER A 767 17.75 -14.79 -20.57
CA SER A 767 18.34 -15.96 -19.93
C SER A 767 18.90 -15.62 -18.55
N ILE A 768 18.77 -16.59 -17.65
CA ILE A 768 19.34 -16.62 -16.30
C ILE A 768 20.31 -17.80 -16.21
N SER A 769 21.14 -17.86 -15.16
CA SER A 769 22.07 -18.98 -15.00
C SER A 769 21.35 -20.34 -15.02
N SER A 770 21.85 -21.28 -15.80
CA SER A 770 21.29 -22.64 -15.92
C SER A 770 21.44 -23.48 -14.65
N THR A 771 22.44 -23.15 -13.81
CA THR A 771 22.80 -23.94 -12.62
C THR A 771 22.32 -23.31 -11.32
N LYS A 772 22.47 -21.99 -11.15
CA LYS A 772 22.12 -21.29 -9.89
C LYS A 772 21.50 -19.90 -10.14
N PRO A 773 20.27 -19.83 -10.71
CA PRO A 773 19.61 -18.58 -11.12
C PRO A 773 19.57 -17.45 -10.07
N THR A 774 19.55 -17.78 -8.78
CA THR A 774 19.43 -16.84 -7.65
C THR A 774 20.75 -16.57 -6.91
N GLN A 775 21.87 -17.13 -7.39
CA GLN A 775 23.18 -17.06 -6.73
C GLN A 775 24.30 -16.57 -7.64
N VAL A 776 24.25 -16.85 -8.95
CA VAL A 776 25.29 -16.46 -9.91
C VAL A 776 24.68 -15.74 -11.13
N PRO A 777 25.39 -14.78 -11.75
CA PRO A 777 24.93 -14.12 -12.96
C PRO A 777 24.86 -15.10 -14.15
N ALA A 778 24.05 -14.75 -15.16
CA ALA A 778 24.00 -15.48 -16.41
C ALA A 778 25.33 -15.34 -17.18
N LEU A 779 25.86 -16.43 -17.72
CA LEU A 779 27.09 -16.47 -18.50
C LEU A 779 26.84 -17.31 -19.76
N PHE A 780 26.49 -16.64 -20.87
CA PHE A 780 26.17 -17.25 -22.17
C PHE A 780 26.99 -18.50 -22.54
N SER A 781 28.32 -18.47 -22.43
CA SER A 781 29.18 -19.60 -22.78
C SER A 781 29.04 -20.83 -21.86
N ALA A 782 28.64 -20.64 -20.60
CA ALA A 782 28.38 -21.71 -19.64
C ALA A 782 26.90 -22.13 -19.62
N ASP A 783 25.99 -21.17 -19.86
CA ASP A 783 24.55 -21.43 -19.91
C ASP A 783 24.14 -22.07 -21.23
N TRP A 784 24.68 -21.63 -22.37
CA TRP A 784 24.35 -22.04 -23.74
C TRP A 784 25.57 -22.56 -24.52
N PRO A 785 26.28 -23.58 -24.01
CA PRO A 785 27.46 -24.13 -24.69
C PRO A 785 27.17 -24.59 -26.12
N GLU A 786 25.92 -24.99 -26.42
CA GLU A 786 25.48 -25.45 -27.74
C GLU A 786 25.52 -24.35 -28.83
N LEU A 787 25.56 -23.07 -28.42
CA LEU A 787 25.62 -21.88 -29.27
C LEU A 787 26.88 -21.02 -29.02
N ALA A 788 27.72 -21.38 -28.04
CA ALA A 788 28.81 -20.53 -27.56
C ALA A 788 29.83 -20.21 -28.66
N ASP A 789 30.23 -21.22 -29.43
CA ASP A 789 31.24 -21.12 -30.50
C ASP A 789 30.78 -20.28 -31.72
N ASP A 790 29.49 -19.95 -31.82
CA ASP A 790 28.97 -19.12 -32.90
C ASP A 790 29.11 -17.61 -32.65
N PHE A 791 29.25 -17.19 -31.38
CA PHE A 791 29.41 -15.80 -31.01
C PHE A 791 30.88 -15.50 -30.69
N ILE A 792 31.49 -14.66 -31.50
CA ILE A 792 32.86 -14.17 -31.30
C ILE A 792 32.77 -12.77 -30.69
N LEU A 793 33.60 -12.49 -29.69
CA LEU A 793 33.77 -11.14 -29.16
C LEU A 793 35.07 -10.55 -29.73
N PRO A 794 35.01 -9.50 -30.59
CA PRO A 794 36.18 -8.89 -31.21
C PRO A 794 37.31 -8.53 -30.23
N SER A 795 38.55 -8.52 -30.72
CA SER A 795 39.73 -8.13 -29.94
C SER A 795 39.71 -6.65 -29.53
N THR A 796 39.02 -5.80 -30.30
CA THR A 796 38.75 -4.40 -29.96
C THR A 796 37.82 -4.23 -28.75
N LEU A 797 37.23 -5.32 -28.26
CA LEU A 797 36.34 -5.36 -27.08
C LEU A 797 36.90 -6.26 -25.96
N ASP A 798 38.22 -6.51 -25.94
CA ASP A 798 38.90 -7.28 -24.89
C ASP A 798 38.66 -6.72 -23.48
N PHE A 799 38.44 -5.40 -23.35
CA PHE A 799 38.14 -4.74 -22.09
C PHE A 799 36.87 -5.32 -21.45
N ILE A 800 35.79 -5.49 -22.22
CA ILE A 800 34.55 -6.06 -21.70
C ILE A 800 34.67 -7.57 -21.49
N ARG A 801 35.59 -8.27 -22.17
CA ARG A 801 35.91 -9.68 -21.87
C ARG A 801 36.55 -9.82 -20.49
N ARG A 802 37.52 -8.95 -20.17
CA ARG A 802 38.26 -8.94 -18.89
C ARG A 802 37.40 -8.50 -17.70
N HIS A 803 36.50 -7.54 -17.91
CA HIS A 803 35.63 -6.98 -16.85
C HIS A 803 34.20 -7.54 -16.85
N LYS A 804 33.96 -8.63 -17.60
CA LYS A 804 32.66 -9.28 -17.77
C LYS A 804 32.04 -9.65 -16.41
N PHE A 805 30.78 -9.26 -16.22
CA PHE A 805 29.98 -9.64 -15.06
C PHE A 805 28.86 -10.63 -15.43
N SER A 806 28.10 -10.34 -16.48
CA SER A 806 26.95 -11.16 -16.91
C SER A 806 26.80 -11.07 -18.42
N SER A 807 26.32 -12.12 -19.09
CA SER A 807 25.94 -12.05 -20.50
C SER A 807 24.67 -12.85 -20.80
N PRO A 808 23.47 -12.27 -20.60
CA PRO A 808 22.21 -12.94 -20.88
C PRO A 808 21.85 -12.91 -22.38
N LEU A 809 21.43 -14.06 -22.89
CA LEU A 809 20.76 -14.19 -24.19
C LEU A 809 19.35 -13.58 -24.10
N ARG A 810 18.98 -12.77 -25.09
CA ARG A 810 17.69 -12.08 -25.18
C ARG A 810 16.99 -12.47 -26.50
N ILE A 811 15.82 -13.12 -26.41
CA ILE A 811 14.99 -13.51 -27.57
C ILE A 811 13.58 -12.96 -27.39
N SER A 812 13.00 -12.36 -28.43
CA SER A 812 11.65 -11.78 -28.43
C SER A 812 11.02 -11.79 -29.82
N ALA A 813 9.69 -11.92 -29.91
CA ALA A 813 8.92 -11.37 -31.03
C ALA A 813 7.91 -10.35 -30.47
N ASN A 814 7.53 -9.35 -31.27
CA ASN A 814 6.40 -8.44 -31.01
C ASN A 814 6.25 -7.97 -29.53
N VAL A 815 7.32 -7.45 -28.91
CA VAL A 815 7.32 -6.98 -27.52
C VAL A 815 8.09 -5.68 -27.38
N ASN A 816 7.49 -4.72 -26.68
CA ASN A 816 8.14 -3.52 -26.17
C ASN A 816 8.57 -3.72 -24.73
N MET A 817 9.85 -3.49 -24.46
CA MET A 817 10.42 -3.55 -23.12
C MET A 817 10.09 -2.29 -22.31
N TRP A 818 9.73 -2.44 -21.04
CA TRP A 818 9.57 -1.33 -20.09
C TRP A 818 10.82 -0.44 -20.03
N LEU A 819 10.62 0.84 -19.70
CA LEU A 819 11.72 1.77 -19.47
C LEU A 819 12.45 1.43 -18.16
N HIS A 820 13.74 1.09 -18.27
CA HIS A 820 14.62 0.77 -17.14
C HIS A 820 16.02 1.35 -17.37
N TYR A 821 16.81 1.51 -16.32
CA TYR A 821 18.26 1.67 -16.43
C TYR A 821 18.95 0.48 -15.77
N ASP A 822 20.21 0.27 -16.11
CA ASP A 822 21.09 -0.69 -15.44
C ASP A 822 22.24 0.07 -14.75
N VAL A 823 22.72 -0.42 -13.61
CA VAL A 823 23.82 0.24 -12.86
C VAL A 823 25.18 -0.12 -13.45
N MET A 824 25.31 -1.31 -14.05
CA MET A 824 26.48 -1.68 -14.83
C MET A 824 26.37 -1.24 -16.29
N ALA A 825 27.50 -0.81 -16.85
CA ALA A 825 27.66 -0.60 -18.28
C ALA A 825 27.38 -1.91 -19.04
N ASN A 826 26.79 -1.80 -20.25
CA ASN A 826 26.57 -2.97 -21.08
C ASN A 826 26.76 -2.71 -22.58
N VAL A 827 27.03 -3.78 -23.33
CA VAL A 827 27.05 -3.78 -24.80
C VAL A 827 26.03 -4.80 -25.30
N LEU A 828 25.00 -4.28 -25.98
CA LEU A 828 23.93 -5.08 -26.57
C LEU A 828 24.26 -5.40 -28.02
N PHE A 829 24.65 -6.65 -28.29
CA PHE A 829 24.91 -7.16 -29.65
C PHE A 829 23.62 -7.66 -30.27
N GLN A 830 23.25 -7.14 -31.45
CA GLN A 830 22.07 -7.59 -32.18
C GLN A 830 22.47 -8.65 -33.20
N VAL A 831 21.91 -9.85 -33.07
CA VAL A 831 22.28 -11.02 -33.90
C VAL A 831 21.27 -11.25 -35.02
N ARG A 832 19.97 -11.05 -34.75
CA ARG A 832 18.88 -11.28 -35.71
C ARG A 832 17.72 -10.32 -35.49
N GLY A 833 17.07 -9.88 -36.57
CA GLY A 833 16.03 -8.84 -36.53
C GLY A 833 16.59 -7.45 -36.23
N THR A 834 15.77 -6.41 -36.43
CA THR A 834 16.16 -5.01 -36.20
C THR A 834 15.38 -4.42 -35.02
N ARG A 835 16.07 -3.79 -34.07
CA ARG A 835 15.47 -3.20 -32.88
C ARG A 835 15.72 -1.69 -32.82
N LYS A 836 14.68 -0.90 -32.57
CA LYS A 836 14.78 0.52 -32.22
C LYS A 836 14.83 0.64 -30.70
N LEU A 837 15.84 1.30 -30.17
CA LEU A 837 15.96 1.66 -28.77
C LEU A 837 15.81 3.17 -28.61
N ILE A 838 15.04 3.56 -27.60
CA ILE A 838 14.99 4.93 -27.08
C ILE A 838 15.81 4.94 -25.80
N LEU A 839 16.74 5.89 -25.68
CA LEU A 839 17.61 6.06 -24.53
C LEU A 839 17.48 7.49 -24.00
N PHE A 840 17.70 7.67 -22.70
CA PHE A 840 17.73 8.98 -22.06
C PHE A 840 19.00 9.11 -21.21
N PRO A 841 19.65 10.28 -21.20
CA PRO A 841 20.80 10.54 -20.32
C PRO A 841 20.40 10.43 -18.84
N PRO A 842 21.35 10.14 -17.93
CA PRO A 842 21.06 10.03 -16.49
C PRO A 842 20.40 11.28 -15.88
N GLU A 843 20.66 12.47 -16.44
CA GLU A 843 20.04 13.73 -16.03
C GLU A 843 18.50 13.75 -16.16
N ASP A 844 17.95 12.99 -17.11
CA ASP A 844 16.52 12.91 -17.38
C ASP A 844 15.78 11.98 -16.40
N ILE A 845 16.48 11.14 -15.62
CA ILE A 845 15.85 10.16 -14.69
C ILE A 845 14.80 10.83 -13.78
N LYS A 846 15.06 12.08 -13.37
CA LYS A 846 14.16 12.93 -12.56
C LYS A 846 12.82 13.26 -13.22
N HIS A 847 12.73 13.15 -14.55
CA HIS A 847 11.53 13.38 -15.37
C HIS A 847 10.87 12.07 -15.84
N LEU A 848 11.53 10.93 -15.65
CA LEU A 848 11.12 9.61 -16.16
C LEU A 848 10.41 8.73 -15.12
N SER A 849 9.94 9.31 -14.00
CA SER A 849 9.13 8.63 -12.98
C SER A 849 9.72 7.31 -12.47
N PHE A 850 11.01 7.32 -12.11
CA PHE A 850 11.64 6.22 -11.39
C PHE A 850 11.37 6.32 -9.87
N PRO A 851 10.72 5.32 -9.23
CA PRO A 851 10.55 5.30 -7.77
C PRO A 851 11.89 5.25 -7.03
N ALA A 852 11.93 5.77 -5.80
CA ALA A 852 13.14 5.76 -4.98
C ALA A 852 13.68 4.34 -4.75
N GLY A 853 14.91 4.07 -5.20
CA GLY A 853 15.53 2.74 -5.13
C GLY A 853 15.02 1.72 -6.16
N SER A 854 14.34 2.14 -7.22
CA SER A 854 13.89 1.30 -8.34
C SER A 854 14.67 1.63 -9.62
N THR A 855 15.24 0.62 -10.27
CA THR A 855 15.87 0.77 -11.60
C THR A 855 14.88 0.69 -12.77
N THR A 856 13.57 0.68 -12.50
CA THR A 856 12.50 0.59 -13.50
C THR A 856 11.45 1.67 -13.29
N SER A 857 11.07 2.34 -14.39
CA SER A 857 10.11 3.44 -14.44
C SER A 857 8.65 2.95 -14.32
N THR A 858 7.74 3.84 -13.91
CA THR A 858 6.29 3.60 -13.94
C THR A 858 5.61 3.98 -15.27
N ILE A 859 6.27 4.75 -16.15
CA ILE A 859 5.67 5.26 -17.40
C ILE A 859 5.99 4.39 -18.62
N ASP A 860 5.01 4.25 -19.52
CA ASP A 860 5.23 3.65 -20.84
C ASP A 860 5.51 4.75 -21.86
N ILE A 861 6.69 4.71 -22.48
CA ILE A 861 7.10 5.71 -23.47
C ILE A 861 6.75 5.29 -24.91
N LEU A 862 6.49 4.00 -25.13
CA LEU A 862 6.24 3.42 -26.45
C LEU A 862 4.75 3.12 -26.63
N GLU A 863 4.17 3.70 -27.67
CA GLU A 863 2.81 3.44 -28.12
C GLU A 863 2.86 2.55 -29.38
N PRO A 864 2.28 1.33 -29.34
CA PRO A 864 2.16 0.47 -30.51
C PRO A 864 1.55 1.20 -31.71
N SER A 865 2.06 0.94 -32.91
CA SER A 865 1.45 1.45 -34.14
C SER A 865 0.14 0.72 -34.46
N ASP A 866 -0.76 1.39 -35.20
CA ASP A 866 -2.02 0.80 -35.67
C ASP A 866 -1.78 -0.32 -36.70
N ASN A 867 -0.63 -0.31 -37.38
CA ASN A 867 -0.20 -1.34 -38.33
C ASN A 867 1.22 -1.85 -38.02
N LEU A 868 1.29 -2.89 -37.19
CA LEU A 868 2.53 -3.44 -36.65
C LEU A 868 3.49 -4.04 -37.71
N GLU A 869 3.03 -4.28 -38.94
CA GLU A 869 3.86 -4.83 -40.03
C GLU A 869 4.50 -3.76 -40.93
N THR A 870 4.05 -2.50 -40.86
CA THR A 870 4.54 -1.41 -41.73
C THR A 870 4.92 -0.14 -40.98
N GLU A 871 4.34 0.13 -39.82
CA GLU A 871 4.60 1.35 -39.03
C GLU A 871 5.39 1.03 -37.75
N ALA A 872 6.38 1.88 -37.45
CA ALA A 872 7.14 1.79 -36.21
C ALA A 872 6.39 2.42 -35.02
N ASP A 873 6.58 1.86 -33.83
CA ASP A 873 5.95 2.35 -32.60
C ASP A 873 6.32 3.81 -32.31
N ARG A 874 5.31 4.57 -31.89
CA ARG A 874 5.36 6.01 -31.64
C ARG A 874 5.93 6.27 -30.24
N LEU A 875 6.74 7.32 -30.10
CA LEU A 875 7.29 7.76 -28.82
C LEU A 875 6.36 8.80 -28.21
N LYS A 876 5.90 8.58 -26.97
CA LYS A 876 5.14 9.58 -26.21
C LYS A 876 6.09 10.71 -25.77
N PRO A 877 5.76 11.99 -26.03
CA PRO A 877 6.62 13.10 -25.63
C PRO A 877 6.63 13.26 -24.11
N ILE A 878 7.81 13.36 -23.51
CA ILE A 878 7.99 13.60 -22.07
C ILE A 878 8.62 14.98 -21.90
N PRO A 879 7.95 15.94 -21.23
CA PRO A 879 8.48 17.27 -21.01
C PRO A 879 9.85 17.25 -20.33
N ASN A 880 10.74 18.17 -20.75
CA ASN A 880 12.08 18.37 -20.19
C ASN A 880 13.03 17.17 -20.31
N THR A 881 12.83 16.29 -21.31
CA THR A 881 13.75 15.19 -21.63
C THR A 881 14.51 15.40 -22.93
N HIS A 882 15.59 14.64 -23.10
CA HIS A 882 16.56 14.66 -24.18
C HIS A 882 16.71 13.24 -24.80
N PRO A 883 15.64 12.68 -25.39
CA PRO A 883 15.65 11.31 -25.89
C PRO A 883 16.62 11.13 -27.07
N TYR A 884 17.44 10.09 -26.94
CA TYR A 884 18.28 9.54 -27.99
C TYR A 884 17.59 8.35 -28.68
N VAL A 885 17.86 8.14 -29.96
CA VAL A 885 17.36 7.00 -30.74
C VAL A 885 18.50 6.21 -31.37
N ALA A 886 18.51 4.90 -31.12
CA ALA A 886 19.39 3.95 -31.80
C ALA A 886 18.55 2.97 -32.63
N ILE A 887 18.95 2.72 -33.87
CA ILE A 887 18.41 1.63 -34.69
C ILE A 887 19.52 0.60 -34.81
N LEU A 888 19.30 -0.58 -34.26
CA LEU A 888 20.30 -1.63 -34.13
C LEU A 888 19.95 -2.81 -35.05
N ARG A 889 20.79 -3.03 -36.06
CA ARG A 889 20.65 -4.04 -37.12
C ARG A 889 21.47 -5.30 -36.80
N PRO A 890 21.20 -6.45 -37.44
CA PRO A 890 22.03 -7.65 -37.30
C PRO A 890 23.52 -7.36 -37.59
N GLY A 891 24.40 -7.74 -36.65
CA GLY A 891 25.84 -7.50 -36.71
C GLY A 891 26.31 -6.21 -36.04
N GLU A 892 25.42 -5.30 -35.66
CA GLU A 892 25.77 -4.10 -34.90
C GLU A 892 25.66 -4.34 -33.38
N ALA A 893 26.36 -3.52 -32.59
CA ALA A 893 26.19 -3.51 -31.14
C ALA A 893 26.00 -2.10 -30.59
N LEU A 894 25.17 -1.95 -29.54
CA LEU A 894 24.96 -0.68 -28.86
C LEU A 894 25.69 -0.69 -27.51
N PHE A 895 26.63 0.22 -27.32
CA PHE A 895 27.15 0.54 -26.00
C PHE A 895 26.12 1.38 -25.23
N ILE A 896 25.72 0.89 -24.04
CA ILE A 896 24.84 1.58 -23.11
C ILE A 896 25.66 1.88 -21.83
N PRO A 897 25.98 3.16 -21.55
CA PRO A 897 26.70 3.53 -20.34
C PRO A 897 25.84 3.34 -19.07
N PRO A 898 26.45 3.32 -17.87
CA PRO A 898 25.73 3.22 -16.60
C PRO A 898 24.62 4.28 -16.48
N LEU A 899 23.50 3.92 -15.85
CA LEU A 899 22.35 4.80 -15.59
C LEU A 899 21.62 5.36 -16.82
N TRP A 900 22.01 5.02 -18.05
CA TRP A 900 21.22 5.40 -19.23
C TRP A 900 19.90 4.62 -19.27
N ALA A 901 18.80 5.33 -19.02
CA ALA A 901 17.46 4.76 -19.04
C ALA A 901 17.06 4.45 -20.48
N HIS A 902 16.65 3.21 -20.76
CA HIS A 902 16.38 2.72 -22.09
C HIS A 902 15.15 1.80 -22.17
N SER A 903 14.54 1.79 -23.35
CA SER A 903 13.41 0.95 -23.73
C SER A 903 13.55 0.60 -25.21
N GLY A 904 13.04 -0.56 -25.63
CA GLY A 904 13.22 -1.08 -26.99
C GLY A 904 11.94 -1.67 -27.57
N THR A 905 11.75 -1.41 -28.87
CA THR A 905 10.69 -1.96 -29.74
C THR A 905 11.33 -2.63 -30.96
N PRO A 906 10.78 -3.76 -31.46
CA PRO A 906 11.15 -4.26 -32.79
C PRO A 906 10.75 -3.24 -33.87
N LEU A 907 11.49 -3.19 -34.98
CA LEU A 907 11.08 -2.46 -36.18
C LEU A 907 10.45 -3.40 -37.21
N PRO A 908 9.42 -2.96 -37.95
CA PRO A 908 8.88 -3.72 -39.07
C PRO A 908 9.88 -3.81 -40.24
N THR A 909 9.77 -4.89 -41.01
CA THR A 909 10.58 -5.14 -42.21
C THR A 909 10.07 -4.33 -43.40
N THR A 910 10.76 -3.24 -43.74
CA THR A 910 10.43 -2.42 -44.91
C THR A 910 10.75 -3.14 -46.22
N THR A 911 9.73 -3.56 -46.97
CA THR A 911 9.86 -3.91 -48.39
C THR A 911 10.22 -2.65 -49.19
N ALA A 912 11.29 -2.73 -49.99
CA ALA A 912 11.78 -1.59 -50.76
C ALA A 912 10.77 -1.14 -51.83
N ALA A 913 10.37 0.13 -51.80
CA ALA A 913 9.53 0.73 -52.83
C ALA A 913 10.32 0.93 -54.13
N GLN A 914 9.77 0.51 -55.27
CA GLN A 914 10.41 0.72 -56.57
C GLN A 914 10.40 2.20 -56.99
N PRO A 915 11.52 2.74 -57.50
CA PRO A 915 11.55 4.10 -58.06
C PRO A 915 10.85 4.16 -59.41
N LYS A 916 9.97 5.14 -59.61
CA LYS A 916 9.48 5.53 -60.95
C LYS A 916 10.58 6.31 -61.71
N PRO A 917 10.69 6.14 -63.04
CA PRO A 917 11.68 6.86 -63.83
C PRO A 917 11.22 8.28 -64.19
N SER A 918 12.17 9.21 -64.29
CA SER A 918 11.99 10.49 -64.97
C SER A 918 13.29 10.92 -65.67
N ASP A 919 13.26 10.80 -66.99
CA ASP A 919 13.95 11.59 -68.02
C ASP A 919 15.44 11.95 -67.88
N THR A 920 16.26 11.26 -68.69
CA THR A 920 17.57 11.74 -69.18
C THR A 920 17.41 12.66 -70.40
N PRO A 921 18.33 13.61 -70.58
CA PRO A 921 19.33 13.52 -71.67
C PRO A 921 20.74 14.00 -71.22
N SER A 922 21.88 13.75 -71.89
CA SER A 922 22.21 13.11 -73.17
C SER A 922 23.72 12.75 -73.26
N SER A 923 24.05 11.57 -73.80
CA SER A 923 24.99 11.23 -74.91
C SER A 923 26.24 12.08 -75.28
N PRO A 924 27.19 11.60 -76.14
CA PRO A 924 27.53 10.20 -76.54
C PRO A 924 29.06 9.88 -76.72
N LEU A 925 29.41 8.60 -76.95
CA LEU A 925 30.23 8.06 -78.10
C LEU A 925 31.06 6.76 -77.79
N THR A 926 30.48 5.60 -78.13
CA THR A 926 30.97 4.50 -79.04
C THR A 926 32.44 4.37 -79.50
N PRO A 927 32.89 3.19 -80.06
CA PRO A 927 32.35 1.81 -80.02
C PRO A 927 33.38 0.62 -79.98
N ALA A 928 32.85 -0.62 -79.98
CA ALA A 928 33.40 -1.88 -80.56
C ALA A 928 34.53 -2.63 -79.78
N THR A 929 34.65 -3.99 -79.78
CA THR A 929 34.00 -5.05 -80.61
C THR A 929 33.97 -6.44 -79.92
N THR A 930 33.12 -7.35 -80.44
CA THR A 930 33.21 -8.83 -80.45
C THR A 930 32.95 -9.68 -79.20
N SER A 931 32.44 -10.90 -79.47
CA SER A 931 31.83 -11.89 -78.58
C SER A 931 32.71 -13.13 -78.33
N VAL A 932 32.45 -13.85 -77.23
CA VAL A 932 31.98 -15.27 -77.19
C VAL A 932 31.79 -15.70 -75.71
N SER A 933 30.90 -16.68 -75.49
CA SER A 933 30.36 -17.16 -74.21
C SER A 933 31.33 -17.93 -73.28
N GLY A 934 31.10 -17.80 -71.97
CA GLY A 934 31.60 -18.72 -70.94
C GLY A 934 30.99 -18.41 -69.57
N ASP A 935 30.26 -19.37 -68.97
CA ASP A 935 29.62 -19.23 -67.66
C ASP A 935 30.62 -19.17 -66.50
N THR A 936 30.37 -18.29 -65.52
CA THR A 936 30.54 -18.65 -64.09
C THR A 936 29.70 -17.73 -63.20
N THR A 937 29.05 -18.31 -62.19
CA THR A 937 27.94 -17.70 -61.45
C THR A 937 28.38 -16.83 -60.26
N VAL A 938 27.77 -15.66 -60.12
CA VAL A 938 27.93 -14.78 -58.94
C VAL A 938 26.75 -14.99 -57.99
N ALA A 939 27.01 -15.59 -56.83
CA ALA A 939 26.03 -15.78 -55.76
C ALA A 939 26.61 -15.34 -54.41
N SER A 940 26.50 -14.04 -54.09
CA SER A 940 26.99 -13.47 -52.82
C SER A 940 26.01 -12.52 -52.11
N ASN A 941 25.04 -11.91 -52.80
CA ASN A 941 24.19 -10.86 -52.19
C ASN A 941 22.86 -11.37 -51.57
N ALA A 942 22.41 -12.58 -51.88
CA ALA A 942 21.09 -13.06 -51.43
C ALA A 942 21.01 -13.46 -49.94
N ALA A 943 22.14 -13.67 -49.27
CA ALA A 943 22.18 -14.20 -47.90
C ALA A 943 21.93 -13.14 -46.80
N MET A 944 22.28 -11.87 -47.06
CA MET A 944 22.10 -10.79 -46.07
C MET A 944 20.62 -10.37 -45.93
N ASP A 945 19.86 -10.33 -47.02
CA ASP A 945 18.44 -9.93 -46.98
C ASP A 945 17.59 -10.88 -46.13
N ALA A 946 17.86 -12.19 -46.19
CA ALA A 946 17.11 -13.22 -45.47
C ALA A 946 17.26 -13.15 -43.93
N ALA A 947 18.31 -12.53 -43.41
CA ALA A 947 18.49 -12.31 -41.97
C ALA A 947 17.67 -11.12 -41.44
N SER A 948 17.37 -10.14 -42.30
CA SER A 948 16.56 -8.97 -41.97
C SER A 948 15.06 -9.29 -41.86
N LEU A 949 14.57 -10.25 -42.66
CA LEU A 949 13.15 -10.60 -42.83
C LEU A 949 12.53 -11.41 -41.68
N SER A 950 13.20 -11.53 -40.52
CA SER A 950 12.78 -12.41 -39.43
C SER A 950 12.05 -11.66 -38.31
N ARG A 951 10.82 -12.09 -38.01
CA ARG A 951 10.01 -11.56 -36.89
C ARG A 951 10.66 -11.79 -35.51
N ILE A 952 11.48 -12.84 -35.39
CA ILE A 952 12.23 -13.15 -34.16
C ILE A 952 13.46 -12.25 -34.04
N ASN A 953 13.48 -11.46 -32.98
CA ASN A 953 14.61 -10.63 -32.59
C ASN A 953 15.50 -11.38 -31.59
N ILE A 954 16.79 -11.54 -31.93
CA ILE A 954 17.79 -12.20 -31.08
C ILE A 954 18.95 -11.24 -30.84
N SER A 955 19.34 -11.14 -29.58
CA SER A 955 20.43 -10.27 -29.14
C SER A 955 21.15 -10.90 -27.94
N LEU A 956 22.45 -10.68 -27.84
CA LEU A 956 23.24 -11.04 -26.67
C LEU A 956 23.64 -9.73 -25.97
N ASN A 957 23.31 -9.59 -24.68
CA ASN A 957 23.84 -8.46 -23.91
C ASN A 957 25.07 -8.89 -23.13
N ILE A 958 26.07 -8.02 -22.98
CA ILE A 958 27.22 -8.23 -22.08
C ILE A 958 27.29 -7.06 -21.09
N PHE A 959 27.01 -7.36 -19.82
CA PHE A 959 27.24 -6.47 -18.69
C PHE A 959 28.67 -6.62 -18.19
N PHE A 960 29.33 -5.49 -17.90
CA PHE A 960 30.70 -5.46 -17.42
C PHE A 960 30.88 -4.35 -16.37
N ARG A 961 31.89 -4.52 -15.51
CA ARG A 961 32.23 -3.51 -14.49
C ARG A 961 33.08 -2.42 -15.14
N SER A 962 32.51 -1.23 -15.30
CA SER A 962 33.22 -0.03 -15.75
C SER A 962 33.98 0.67 -14.62
N LEU A 963 33.65 0.37 -13.37
CA LEU A 963 34.30 0.87 -12.16
C LEU A 963 35.01 -0.26 -11.39
N SER A 964 35.84 0.09 -10.41
CA SER A 964 36.47 -0.92 -9.54
C SER A 964 35.42 -1.66 -8.70
N GLN A 965 35.73 -2.89 -8.26
CA GLN A 965 34.81 -3.72 -7.48
C GLN A 965 34.26 -3.01 -6.23
N SER A 966 35.08 -2.19 -5.56
CA SER A 966 34.72 -1.44 -4.35
C SER A 966 33.81 -0.22 -4.60
N ASN A 967 33.63 0.22 -5.85
CA ASN A 967 32.64 1.26 -6.18
C ASN A 967 31.21 0.72 -6.21
N TYR A 968 31.01 -0.59 -6.39
CA TYR A 968 29.70 -1.25 -6.35
C TYR A 968 29.37 -1.70 -4.92
N ALA A 969 28.10 -1.63 -4.52
CA ALA A 969 27.72 -1.98 -3.16
C ALA A 969 27.95 -3.46 -2.82
N ALA A 970 28.32 -3.72 -1.56
CA ALA A 970 28.70 -5.04 -1.09
C ALA A 970 27.50 -5.98 -0.88
N GLY A 971 27.57 -7.17 -1.47
CA GLY A 971 26.61 -8.26 -1.29
C GLY A 971 26.27 -8.93 -2.62
N ARG A 972 25.17 -9.69 -2.64
CA ARG A 972 24.76 -10.44 -3.83
C ARG A 972 24.11 -9.51 -4.86
N ASP A 973 24.64 -9.52 -6.08
CA ASP A 973 23.98 -9.06 -7.31
C ASP A 973 24.17 -10.16 -8.36
N VAL A 974 23.10 -10.49 -9.08
CA VAL A 974 23.09 -11.47 -10.18
C VAL A 974 22.58 -10.87 -11.50
N TYR A 975 22.12 -9.62 -11.48
CA TYR A 975 21.47 -8.94 -12.61
C TYR A 975 22.24 -7.73 -13.13
N GLY A 976 23.08 -7.09 -12.31
CA GLY A 976 23.87 -5.90 -12.67
C GLY A 976 23.22 -4.58 -12.26
N ASN A 977 22.23 -4.65 -11.35
CA ASN A 977 21.31 -3.56 -11.04
C ASN A 977 21.39 -3.15 -9.56
N ARG A 978 22.39 -3.63 -8.82
CA ARG A 978 22.67 -3.12 -7.47
C ARG A 978 23.37 -1.77 -7.56
N ASP A 979 22.90 -0.81 -6.77
CA ASP A 979 23.42 0.55 -6.71
C ASP A 979 24.93 0.62 -6.37
N LEU A 980 25.54 1.78 -6.67
CA LEU A 980 26.92 2.08 -6.27
C LEU A 980 27.02 2.17 -4.74
N ALA A 981 28.16 1.75 -4.18
CA ALA A 981 28.42 1.72 -2.75
C ALA A 981 28.17 3.10 -2.11
N ALA A 982 28.70 4.16 -2.71
CA ALA A 982 28.51 5.54 -2.27
C ALA A 982 27.04 5.99 -2.24
N TYR A 983 26.17 5.44 -3.10
CA TYR A 983 24.74 5.73 -3.09
C TYR A 983 24.00 4.93 -2.02
N GLU A 984 24.32 3.64 -1.82
CA GLU A 984 23.79 2.87 -0.68
C GLU A 984 24.22 3.49 0.67
N ASP A 985 25.48 3.93 0.80
CA ASP A 985 25.96 4.66 1.96
C ASP A 985 25.29 6.02 2.11
N GLY A 986 25.15 6.79 1.02
CA GLY A 986 24.40 8.04 1.02
C GLY A 986 22.95 7.87 1.49
N ARG A 987 22.26 6.79 1.10
CA ARG A 987 20.92 6.46 1.60
C ARG A 987 20.91 6.17 3.10
N ARG A 988 21.90 5.43 3.61
CA ARG A 988 22.09 5.21 5.06
C ARG A 988 22.40 6.51 5.79
N ASP A 989 23.15 7.42 5.18
CA ASP A 989 23.53 8.70 5.79
C ASP A 989 22.38 9.72 5.78
N VAL A 990 21.54 9.75 4.73
CA VAL A 990 20.26 10.50 4.74
C VAL A 990 19.40 10.06 5.92
N GLU A 991 19.28 8.75 6.18
CA GLU A 991 18.56 8.25 7.34
C GLU A 991 19.19 8.69 8.67
N LYS A 992 20.52 8.64 8.80
CA LYS A 992 21.23 9.16 9.99
C LYS A 992 21.03 10.67 10.19
N ILE A 993 21.04 11.44 9.11
CA ILE A 993 20.82 12.89 9.14
C ILE A 993 19.40 13.19 9.61
N VAL A 994 18.39 12.53 9.05
CA VAL A 994 17.00 12.64 9.51
C VAL A 994 16.88 12.28 11.00
N ARG A 995 17.49 11.18 11.45
CA ARG A 995 17.50 10.78 12.88
C ARG A 995 18.17 11.84 13.79
N ARG A 996 19.26 12.48 13.35
CA ARG A 996 19.90 13.59 14.11
C ARG A 996 18.95 14.77 14.30
N PHE A 997 18.20 15.15 13.27
CA PHE A 997 17.20 16.22 13.36
C PHE A 997 15.98 15.85 14.22
N LEU A 998 15.71 14.56 14.43
CA LEU A 998 14.59 14.07 15.24
C LEU A 998 14.97 13.74 16.70
N GLY A 999 16.18 14.09 17.14
CA GLY A 999 16.58 14.00 18.56
C GLY A 999 16.75 12.58 19.11
N SER A 1000 16.76 11.55 18.27
CA SER A 1000 16.82 10.15 18.72
C SER A 1000 18.24 9.76 19.18
N SER A 1001 18.60 10.08 20.42
CA SER A 1001 19.88 9.69 21.02
C SER A 1001 19.93 8.19 21.32
N ASN A 1002 20.63 7.42 20.48
CA ASN A 1002 21.09 6.09 20.85
C ASN A 1002 22.13 6.21 21.98
N SER A 1003 21.73 5.93 23.22
CA SER A 1003 22.67 5.73 24.33
C SER A 1003 23.41 4.39 24.19
N GLN A 1004 24.36 4.32 23.26
CA GLN A 1004 25.39 3.28 23.25
C GLN A 1004 26.69 3.86 23.80
N THR A 1005 26.92 3.63 25.09
CA THR A 1005 28.22 3.80 25.74
C THR A 1005 29.23 2.82 25.15
N LYS A 1006 29.93 3.23 24.10
CA LYS A 1006 31.16 2.57 23.65
C LYS A 1006 32.32 3.09 24.49
N HIS A 1007 32.74 2.32 25.49
CA HIS A 1007 34.08 2.46 26.05
C HIS A 1007 35.10 2.18 24.94
N HIS A 1008 35.86 3.20 24.55
CA HIS A 1008 37.05 3.02 23.73
C HIS A 1008 38.23 2.66 24.65
N HIS A 1009 38.75 1.45 24.51
CA HIS A 1009 40.11 1.13 24.96
C HIS A 1009 41.13 1.84 24.07
N PRO A 1010 42.14 2.52 24.63
CA PRO A 1010 43.44 2.70 24.01
C PRO A 1010 44.41 1.57 24.44
N CYS A 1011 45.39 1.26 23.60
CA CYS A 1011 46.37 0.19 23.79
C CYS A 1011 47.63 0.52 22.95
N PRO A 1012 48.84 0.07 23.28
CA PRO A 1012 49.50 0.03 24.60
C PRO A 1012 50.88 0.72 24.60
N ALA A 1013 51.42 1.11 25.76
CA ALA A 1013 52.86 1.36 25.92
C ALA A 1013 53.37 1.19 27.37
N ALA A 1014 54.38 0.32 27.52
CA ALA A 1014 55.47 0.30 28.52
C ALA A 1014 55.20 0.66 30.01
N SER A 1015 55.16 -0.40 30.83
CA SER A 1015 55.95 -0.58 32.08
C SER A 1015 56.50 0.64 32.86
N VAL A 1016 56.22 0.70 34.17
CA VAL A 1016 57.12 0.25 35.27
C VAL A 1016 56.33 0.27 36.60
N SER A 1017 56.87 -0.37 37.63
CA SER A 1017 56.18 -0.83 38.85
C SER A 1017 56.09 0.17 40.02
N THR A 1018 55.33 -0.27 41.02
CA THR A 1018 55.53 -0.05 42.48
C THR A 1018 55.16 1.28 43.16
N SER A 1019 54.06 1.18 43.94
CA SER A 1019 53.98 1.37 45.41
C SER A 1019 53.77 2.74 46.07
N THR A 1020 52.72 2.73 46.93
CA THR A 1020 52.60 3.29 48.29
C THR A 1020 52.45 4.80 48.56
N ASN A 1021 51.40 5.09 49.36
CA ASN A 1021 51.35 6.04 50.49
C ASN A 1021 51.48 7.55 50.19
N THR A 1022 50.99 8.49 51.01
CA THR A 1022 49.89 8.56 52.00
C THR A 1022 49.55 10.07 52.19
N ASP A 1023 48.58 10.36 53.04
CA ASP A 1023 48.46 11.59 53.84
C ASP A 1023 47.87 12.88 53.23
N ALA A 1024 46.85 13.32 53.97
CA ALA A 1024 46.07 14.55 53.90
C ALA A 1024 46.82 15.72 54.62
N PRO A 1025 46.13 16.72 55.20
CA PRO A 1025 45.20 17.72 54.65
C PRO A 1025 45.67 19.17 54.98
N SER A 1026 44.87 20.20 54.64
CA SER A 1026 44.61 21.45 55.41
C SER A 1026 44.02 22.55 54.46
N ALA A 1027 42.92 23.23 54.83
CA ALA A 1027 42.85 24.59 55.42
C ALA A 1027 43.37 25.71 54.48
N THR A 1028 42.84 26.94 54.32
CA THR A 1028 41.70 27.74 54.85
C THR A 1028 41.57 29.00 53.92
N GLU A 1029 40.58 29.92 53.93
CA GLU A 1029 39.46 30.25 54.83
C GLU A 1029 38.33 31.06 54.11
N ALA A 1030 37.27 31.36 54.88
CA ALA A 1030 36.39 32.56 54.96
C ALA A 1030 36.47 33.75 53.94
N THR A 1031 35.45 34.63 53.77
CA THR A 1031 34.38 35.09 54.69
C THR A 1031 33.22 35.85 53.97
N THR A 1032 32.02 35.95 54.60
CA THR A 1032 31.00 37.05 54.51
C THR A 1032 30.31 37.37 53.16
N THR A 1033 29.04 37.82 53.03
CA THR A 1033 27.87 38.10 53.92
C THR A 1033 26.62 38.22 53.00
N ALA A 1034 25.49 37.54 53.26
CA ALA A 1034 24.34 37.97 54.09
C ALA A 1034 23.24 38.80 53.38
N ASP A 1035 22.00 38.32 53.61
CA ASP A 1035 20.68 38.98 53.57
C ASP A 1035 19.86 39.24 52.29
N GLN A 1036 18.55 39.28 52.56
CA GLN A 1036 17.42 39.10 51.65
C GLN A 1036 16.82 40.45 51.21
N GLN A 1037 16.27 40.54 49.99
CA GLN A 1037 14.87 40.94 49.76
C GLN A 1037 14.46 40.94 48.26
N GLN A 1038 13.29 40.35 48.01
CA GLN A 1038 12.27 40.69 46.99
C GLN A 1038 12.72 41.31 45.64
N GLN A 1039 12.53 40.58 44.52
CA GLN A 1039 11.43 40.85 43.56
C GLN A 1039 11.50 39.98 42.27
N GLN A 1040 10.30 39.73 41.71
CA GLN A 1040 10.01 39.34 40.31
C GLN A 1040 10.47 37.95 39.83
N ASP A 1041 9.56 36.97 39.93
CA ASP A 1041 9.53 35.80 39.05
C ASP A 1041 9.41 36.24 37.58
N ARG A 1042 10.51 36.10 36.82
CA ARG A 1042 10.45 35.92 35.37
C ARG A 1042 10.49 34.42 35.08
N PRO A 1043 9.57 33.88 34.25
CA PRO A 1043 9.73 32.52 33.76
C PRO A 1043 10.89 32.47 32.77
N GLU A 1044 11.99 31.80 33.12
CA GLU A 1044 13.01 31.42 32.14
C GLU A 1044 12.41 30.43 31.13
N LEU A 1045 12.60 30.69 29.84
CA LEU A 1045 12.19 29.77 28.80
C LEU A 1045 13.10 28.53 28.83
N GLY A 1046 12.54 27.39 29.28
CA GLY A 1046 13.14 26.09 29.03
C GLY A 1046 13.30 25.87 27.52
N LEU A 1047 14.55 25.75 27.06
CA LEU A 1047 14.87 25.42 25.67
C LEU A 1047 14.39 23.98 25.37
N ALA A 1048 13.73 23.79 24.23
CA ALA A 1048 13.20 22.49 23.85
C ALA A 1048 14.32 21.47 23.60
N GLU A 1049 14.22 20.27 24.20
CA GLU A 1049 15.20 19.19 24.07
C GLU A 1049 15.28 18.56 22.67
N SER A 1050 14.38 18.93 21.74
CA SER A 1050 14.37 18.43 20.36
C SER A 1050 14.10 19.54 19.34
N ILE A 1051 14.68 19.40 18.14
CA ILE A 1051 14.47 20.34 17.04
C ILE A 1051 13.02 20.19 16.53
N PRO A 1052 12.20 21.26 16.50
CA PRO A 1052 10.82 21.17 16.05
C PRO A 1052 10.72 20.60 14.63
N LYS A 1053 9.80 19.66 14.39
CA LYS A 1053 9.66 18.93 13.10
C LYS A 1053 9.56 19.87 11.87
N ALA A 1054 8.99 21.06 12.01
CA ALA A 1054 8.96 22.07 10.94
C ALA A 1054 10.35 22.72 10.65
N LEU A 1055 11.13 22.98 11.70
CA LEU A 1055 12.50 23.50 11.59
C LEU A 1055 13.45 22.42 11.05
N ALA A 1056 13.32 21.19 11.54
CA ALA A 1056 13.99 20.01 11.00
C ALA A 1056 13.68 19.83 9.50
N LYS A 1057 12.41 19.91 9.10
CA LYS A 1057 12.01 19.86 7.68
C LYS A 1057 12.68 20.98 6.87
N ALA A 1058 12.61 22.23 7.32
CA ALA A 1058 13.23 23.36 6.60
C ALA A 1058 14.75 23.20 6.44
N TYR A 1059 15.45 22.70 7.46
CA TYR A 1059 16.88 22.38 7.37
C TYR A 1059 17.18 21.17 6.47
N LEU A 1060 16.31 20.15 6.44
CA LEU A 1060 16.44 19.00 5.55
C LEU A 1060 16.16 19.35 4.08
N GLU A 1061 15.16 20.19 3.81
CA GLU A 1061 14.90 20.76 2.47
C GLU A 1061 16.09 21.61 2.01
N ARG A 1062 16.57 22.51 2.87
CA ARG A 1062 17.79 23.29 2.61
C ARG A 1062 19.02 22.39 2.38
N LEU A 1063 19.20 21.32 3.14
CA LEU A 1063 20.32 20.39 2.95
C LEU A 1063 20.18 19.57 1.66
N ALA A 1064 18.95 19.24 1.25
CA ALA A 1064 18.68 18.61 -0.04
C ALA A 1064 18.94 19.57 -1.21
N ASP A 1065 18.66 20.87 -1.02
CA ASP A 1065 19.01 21.92 -1.97
C ASP A 1065 20.53 22.17 -2.02
N GLU A 1066 21.24 22.19 -0.89
CA GLU A 1066 22.71 22.24 -0.83
C GLU A 1066 23.35 21.01 -1.48
N LEU A 1067 22.75 19.81 -1.33
CA LEU A 1067 23.19 18.61 -2.02
C LEU A 1067 22.93 18.70 -3.53
N ARG A 1068 21.81 19.29 -3.96
CA ARG A 1068 21.49 19.52 -5.37
C ARG A 1068 22.44 20.54 -5.99
N GLU A 1069 22.70 21.66 -5.32
CA GLU A 1069 23.64 22.70 -5.77
C GLU A 1069 25.08 22.16 -5.84
N ARG A 1070 25.47 21.23 -4.97
CA ARG A 1070 26.76 20.52 -5.07
C ARG A 1070 26.76 19.50 -6.21
N ALA A 1071 25.66 18.79 -6.44
CA ALA A 1071 25.54 17.84 -7.54
C ALA A 1071 25.50 18.53 -8.92
N GLU A 1072 24.93 19.74 -9.01
CA GLU A 1072 24.94 20.60 -10.21
C GLU A 1072 26.33 21.20 -10.52
N LYS A 1073 27.32 21.01 -9.63
CA LYS A 1073 28.73 21.42 -9.80
C LYS A 1073 29.68 20.25 -10.09
N LEU A 1074 29.16 19.03 -10.17
CA LEU A 1074 29.89 17.81 -10.55
C LEU A 1074 29.67 17.50 -12.04
#